data_AF-A0A2Z6M790-F1
#
_entry.id   AF-A0A2Z6M790-F1
#
_cell.length_a   1.000
_cell.length_b   1.000
_cell.length_c   1.000
_cell.angle_alpha   90.00
_cell.angle_beta   90.00
_cell.angle_gamma   90.00
#
_symmetry.space_group_name_H-M   'P 1'
#
loop_
_entity.id
_entity.type
_entity.pdbx_description
1 polymer ?
#
loop_
_entity_poly.entity_id
_entity_poly.type
_entity_poly.pdbx_seq_one_letter_code
_entity_poly.pdbx_strand_id
1 'polypeptide(L)'
;MNPSSTLTPFSSFIPLPFSLSSSSKRHRFRVSFPRSSSYSSSSVSPPKDLAGIEHVVDKLSPPIRLATSAFVIAGAVAAGFSLGSKFGGSRNAAIGGAVAIGMAGGAAAYALNAAAPQVAAVNLHNFVSDLDDPSMLKTEDIDGIANRYGVKKQDEVFKAELCEIYREFVSSVLPPGGEELKGDEADRIISFKNSLGIDDPDAANMHIEVGRKYFRLRLEVGDPEAGIEQRRAFQKLIFVSYLVFGEASSFLLPWKRIFQFTDSQVEVAIRDNAQRLYASKLKSISRVIEAVEELDKILAFNSLLISLRNHADVDQFARGVGPVSLLGGKYDGDRKIEDLKLLYRAYVTNALAGGHMEDNKLAALTQLRNIFGLGIREAEEITIDVTSKVYRKHLAKAFSGGELEMADSKAAFLQNLCDELHFDPQKACKIHEEIYRQKLQHLVTGGELSEEGAAALLRLRVMLCIPQNTVETAHSDICGSLFGKVVMEAIASGVDGYDAEIRKSVRKAAHGLQLTREIALSIASKAVRKMFITYIKRARGVEDSKESAKELKKMITFNTLVVTELVKDIKGESDDVSSEELVEVVAETEDEEWDALPTLRKTNPDKELIEKMGKPGQTEITLKDDLPARDRTDLYKTYLVYCLTGDVTNIPFGAQITKKKNDSEFIFLNQLGGILGMSVKEIVDVHRSLAEQAFRKQAEVILADGQLTKAKVEQLNDLQKEVGLPEEYAQKVIKSITTTKMAAAIETAVTQGRLNIKQIRELKEAGVDLDNMVSKNMRELLFKKTVGDIFSSGTGEFDEEEVYENIPSDLNISKEKSRDVVRQLAQTRLSNSLIQAVALLRQRNHRGVVSSLNDMLACDKAMPSQPLSWELSEELADLYTIFIKSNPTPEKLTRLQHLLNIHDSTAAALQEMRGRLINTAVEEEEFVF
;
A
#
# COMPACT_ATOMS: atom_id res chain seq x y z
N MET A 1 44.62 -32.61 36.19
CA MET A 1 45.23 -33.96 36.18
C MET A 1 46.12 -34.05 34.94
N ASN A 2 47.44 -34.00 35.12
CA ASN A 2 48.44 -34.50 34.15
C ASN A 2 48.74 -35.96 34.50
N PRO A 3 49.17 -36.81 33.55
CA PRO A 3 50.58 -36.89 33.08
C PRO A 3 50.69 -36.90 31.53
N SER A 4 51.70 -36.27 30.91
CA SER A 4 53.10 -36.76 30.70
C SER A 4 53.12 -38.00 29.75
N SER A 5 53.95 -38.13 28.70
CA SER A 5 55.30 -37.62 28.46
C SER A 5 55.87 -38.17 27.14
N THR A 6 56.73 -37.38 26.47
CA THR A 6 58.03 -37.76 25.81
C THR A 6 58.03 -38.74 24.61
N LEU A 7 58.92 -38.71 23.60
CA LEU A 7 60.19 -38.02 23.27
C LEU A 7 60.52 -38.34 21.79
N THR A 8 61.15 -37.40 21.07
CA THR A 8 61.88 -37.59 19.79
C THR A 8 63.19 -38.38 19.99
N PRO A 9 63.88 -38.97 18.98
CA PRO A 9 64.92 -38.21 18.23
C PRO A 9 65.31 -38.66 16.78
N PHE A 10 65.79 -37.68 15.99
CA PHE A 10 66.95 -37.61 15.07
C PHE A 10 67.40 -38.73 14.06
N SER A 11 67.53 -38.30 12.78
CA SER A 11 68.72 -38.33 11.88
C SER A 11 69.09 -39.53 10.96
N SER A 12 68.96 -39.30 9.63
CA SER A 12 69.99 -39.31 8.53
C SER A 12 70.55 -40.59 7.82
N PHE A 13 70.79 -40.43 6.48
CA PHE A 13 71.65 -41.13 5.48
C PHE A 13 71.12 -42.43 4.78
N ILE A 14 70.70 -42.45 3.49
CA ILE A 14 71.40 -42.62 2.16
C ILE A 14 72.08 -44.01 1.98
N PRO A 15 72.02 -44.81 0.86
CA PRO A 15 72.22 -44.46 -0.59
C PRO A 15 71.43 -45.21 -1.72
N LEU A 16 71.57 -44.64 -2.94
CA LEU A 16 71.46 -45.10 -4.37
C LEU A 16 71.91 -46.56 -4.69
N PRO A 17 71.66 -47.20 -5.89
CA PRO A 17 71.87 -46.64 -7.24
C PRO A 17 71.03 -47.19 -8.45
N PHE A 18 71.10 -46.52 -9.61
CA PHE A 18 71.52 -47.09 -10.91
C PHE A 18 71.60 -46.00 -11.99
N SER A 19 72.60 -46.13 -12.87
CA SER A 19 73.07 -45.15 -13.85
C SER A 19 73.33 -45.80 -15.22
N LEU A 20 73.23 -44.97 -16.28
CA LEU A 20 73.80 -45.08 -17.65
C LEU A 20 73.10 -46.09 -18.59
N SER A 21 72.88 -45.84 -19.88
CA SER A 21 73.73 -45.17 -20.88
C SER A 21 72.98 -44.69 -22.14
N SER A 22 73.66 -43.81 -22.88
CA SER A 22 73.32 -42.97 -24.04
C SER A 22 73.04 -43.64 -25.39
N SER A 23 72.34 -42.94 -26.30
CA SER A 23 72.88 -42.65 -27.65
C SER A 23 72.24 -41.40 -28.28
N SER A 24 73.08 -40.60 -28.92
CA SER A 24 72.79 -39.34 -29.59
C SER A 24 72.44 -39.51 -31.07
N LYS A 25 71.47 -38.76 -31.62
CA LYS A 25 71.55 -38.26 -33.00
C LYS A 25 71.00 -36.82 -33.10
N ARG A 26 71.88 -35.93 -33.55
CA ARG A 26 71.64 -34.53 -33.91
C ARG A 26 70.72 -34.44 -35.14
N HIS A 27 69.78 -33.50 -35.13
CA HIS A 27 69.43 -32.75 -36.34
C HIS A 27 69.32 -31.26 -36.00
N ARG A 28 70.12 -30.45 -36.68
CA ARG A 28 70.09 -28.99 -36.68
C ARG A 28 68.78 -28.52 -37.31
N PHE A 29 68.09 -27.56 -36.71
CA PHE A 29 67.31 -26.59 -37.48
C PHE A 29 67.53 -25.17 -36.95
N ARG A 30 67.66 -24.27 -37.93
CA ARG A 30 68.06 -22.87 -37.85
C ARG A 30 67.11 -22.03 -36.97
N VAL A 31 67.73 -21.17 -36.17
CA VAL A 31 67.12 -19.95 -35.64
C VAL A 31 66.80 -19.02 -36.81
N SER A 32 65.54 -18.59 -36.91
CA SER A 32 65.11 -17.45 -37.72
C SER A 32 64.32 -16.53 -36.81
N PHE A 33 64.83 -15.32 -36.56
CA PHE A 33 64.09 -14.23 -35.93
C PHE A 33 62.96 -13.76 -36.85
N PRO A 34 61.82 -13.33 -36.30
CA PRO A 34 61.12 -12.17 -36.83
C PRO A 34 61.16 -11.02 -35.81
N ARG A 35 61.98 -10.04 -36.19
CA ARG A 35 61.74 -8.59 -36.18
C ARG A 35 60.50 -8.07 -35.44
N SER A 36 60.77 -7.13 -34.54
CA SER A 36 59.83 -6.24 -33.86
C SER A 36 58.79 -5.61 -34.81
N SER A 37 57.52 -5.70 -34.43
CA SER A 37 56.44 -4.84 -34.94
C SER A 37 55.67 -4.26 -33.75
N SER A 38 55.40 -2.97 -33.85
CA SER A 38 54.63 -2.11 -32.97
C SER A 38 53.41 -2.79 -32.32
N TYR A 39 53.36 -2.80 -30.99
CA TYR A 39 52.19 -3.21 -30.22
C TYR A 39 51.07 -2.19 -30.45
N SER A 40 50.10 -2.55 -31.28
CA SER A 40 48.76 -1.98 -31.29
C SER A 40 48.04 -2.40 -30.00
N SER A 41 47.44 -1.44 -29.32
CA SER A 41 46.61 -1.61 -28.13
C SER A 41 45.32 -2.38 -28.47
N SER A 42 45.27 -3.66 -28.11
CA SER A 42 44.03 -4.44 -28.00
C SER A 42 44.02 -5.08 -26.61
N SER A 43 43.00 -4.77 -25.81
CA SER A 43 42.96 -4.93 -24.36
C SER A 43 42.54 -6.31 -23.84
N VAL A 44 42.30 -7.31 -24.69
CA VAL A 44 41.94 -8.67 -24.25
C VAL A 44 42.60 -9.73 -25.14
N SER A 45 42.92 -10.88 -24.55
CA SER A 45 43.45 -12.09 -25.20
C SER A 45 42.60 -12.56 -26.39
N PRO A 46 43.19 -13.27 -27.39
CA PRO A 46 42.46 -13.74 -28.57
C PRO A 46 41.35 -14.76 -28.22
N PRO A 47 40.26 -14.83 -29.02
CA PRO A 47 39.11 -15.69 -28.73
C PRO A 47 39.50 -17.17 -28.64
N LYS A 48 38.83 -17.90 -27.72
CA LYS A 48 39.05 -19.33 -27.45
C LYS A 48 38.07 -20.18 -28.29
N ASP A 49 38.59 -21.22 -28.95
CA ASP A 49 37.79 -22.18 -29.74
C ASP A 49 37.20 -23.31 -28.87
N LEU A 50 35.99 -23.76 -29.21
CA LEU A 50 35.33 -24.92 -28.60
C LEU A 50 35.79 -26.24 -29.25
N ALA A 51 35.88 -27.34 -28.49
CA ALA A 51 36.36 -28.64 -28.98
C ALA A 51 35.35 -29.81 -28.84
N GLY A 52 35.13 -30.56 -29.93
CA GLY A 52 34.43 -31.86 -29.89
C GLY A 52 32.98 -31.80 -29.40
N ILE A 53 32.71 -32.38 -28.22
CA ILE A 53 31.36 -32.47 -27.61
C ILE A 53 30.86 -31.08 -27.15
N GLU A 54 31.76 -30.13 -26.95
CA GLU A 54 31.45 -28.74 -26.56
C GLU A 54 30.59 -28.00 -27.58
N HIS A 55 30.77 -28.25 -28.89
CA HIS A 55 29.92 -27.69 -29.94
C HIS A 55 28.47 -28.21 -29.90
N VAL A 56 28.26 -29.41 -29.36
CA VAL A 56 26.93 -29.99 -29.19
C VAL A 56 26.26 -29.38 -27.96
N VAL A 57 27.04 -29.17 -26.89
CA VAL A 57 26.56 -28.55 -25.64
C VAL A 57 26.22 -27.07 -25.85
N ASP A 58 26.96 -26.35 -26.71
CA ASP A 58 26.71 -24.95 -27.02
C ASP A 58 25.32 -24.69 -27.66
N LYS A 59 24.80 -25.66 -28.40
CA LYS A 59 23.52 -25.55 -29.12
C LYS A 59 22.29 -25.99 -28.31
N LEU A 60 22.47 -26.49 -27.09
CA LEU A 60 21.40 -27.12 -26.32
C LEU A 60 21.16 -26.39 -24.99
N SER A 61 19.92 -25.98 -24.73
CA SER A 61 19.53 -25.35 -23.45
C SER A 61 19.46 -26.39 -22.31
N PRO A 62 19.49 -25.98 -21.02
CA PRO A 62 19.49 -26.91 -19.88
C PRO A 62 18.36 -27.96 -19.88
N PRO A 63 17.07 -27.61 -20.12
CA PRO A 63 16.00 -28.61 -20.18
C PRO A 63 16.12 -29.53 -21.39
N ILE A 64 16.63 -29.04 -22.52
CA ILE A 64 16.86 -29.84 -23.72
C ILE A 64 18.05 -30.79 -23.52
N ARG A 65 19.13 -30.38 -22.84
CA ARG A 65 20.26 -31.26 -22.49
C ARG A 65 19.83 -32.38 -21.54
N LEU A 66 18.99 -32.08 -20.55
CA LEU A 66 18.42 -33.09 -19.66
C LEU A 66 17.49 -34.05 -20.43
N ALA A 67 16.61 -33.53 -21.28
CA ALA A 67 15.73 -34.37 -22.10
C ALA A 67 16.52 -35.26 -23.08
N THR A 68 17.50 -34.70 -23.81
CA THR A 68 18.37 -35.45 -24.72
C THR A 68 19.20 -36.49 -23.98
N SER A 69 19.72 -36.17 -22.79
CA SER A 69 20.42 -37.14 -21.95
C SER A 69 19.51 -38.29 -21.50
N ALA A 70 18.25 -38.01 -21.15
CA ALA A 70 17.24 -39.03 -20.82
C ALA A 70 16.87 -39.88 -22.03
N PHE A 71 16.77 -39.28 -23.23
CA PHE A 71 16.57 -40.02 -24.48
C PHE A 71 17.76 -40.91 -24.84
N VAL A 72 19.00 -40.44 -24.64
CA VAL A 72 20.21 -41.25 -24.86
C VAL A 72 20.25 -42.42 -23.89
N ILE A 73 19.94 -42.21 -22.61
CA ILE A 73 19.90 -43.29 -21.61
C ILE A 73 18.77 -44.27 -21.92
N ALA A 74 17.54 -43.80 -22.21
CA ALA A 74 16.40 -44.65 -22.52
C ALA A 74 16.62 -45.45 -23.83
N GLY A 75 17.17 -44.79 -24.86
CA GLY A 75 17.55 -45.43 -26.12
C GLY A 75 18.66 -46.48 -25.93
N ALA A 76 19.66 -46.18 -25.11
CA ALA A 76 20.74 -47.11 -24.76
C ALA A 76 20.24 -48.32 -23.96
N VAL A 77 19.35 -48.12 -22.99
CA VAL A 77 18.70 -49.20 -22.21
C VAL A 77 17.83 -50.06 -23.11
N ALA A 78 17.02 -49.46 -23.99
CA ALA A 78 16.17 -50.19 -24.93
C ALA A 78 17.00 -50.98 -25.96
N ALA A 79 18.06 -50.37 -26.51
CA ALA A 79 19.00 -51.03 -27.41
C ALA A 79 19.71 -52.19 -26.71
N GLY A 80 20.19 -51.99 -25.48
CA GLY A 80 20.82 -53.03 -24.66
C GLY A 80 19.88 -54.18 -24.32
N PHE A 81 18.62 -53.89 -23.99
CA PHE A 81 17.60 -54.92 -23.76
C PHE A 81 17.34 -55.74 -25.03
N SER A 82 17.21 -55.07 -26.18
CA SER A 82 16.98 -55.73 -27.46
C SER A 82 18.17 -56.58 -27.93
N LEU A 83 19.39 -56.09 -27.74
CA LEU A 83 20.62 -56.80 -28.11
C LEU A 83 20.86 -57.98 -27.16
N GLY A 84 20.68 -57.79 -25.85
CA GLY A 84 20.77 -58.88 -24.87
C GLY A 84 19.71 -59.96 -25.10
N SER A 85 18.50 -59.59 -25.53
CA SER A 85 17.44 -60.54 -25.89
C SER A 85 17.73 -61.29 -27.19
N LYS A 86 18.38 -60.66 -28.18
CA LYS A 86 18.70 -61.28 -29.48
C LYS A 86 19.92 -62.20 -29.43
N PHE A 87 20.94 -61.86 -28.65
CA PHE A 87 22.19 -62.63 -28.60
C PHE A 87 22.28 -63.61 -27.43
N GLY A 88 21.60 -63.36 -26.31
CA GLY A 88 21.70 -64.20 -25.10
C GLY A 88 20.50 -65.10 -24.82
N GLY A 89 19.43 -65.04 -25.62
CA GLY A 89 18.28 -65.96 -25.63
C GLY A 89 17.47 -66.09 -24.33
N SER A 90 17.85 -65.42 -23.25
CA SER A 90 17.23 -65.54 -21.92
C SER A 90 16.91 -64.17 -21.34
N ARG A 91 15.90 -64.12 -20.45
CA ARG A 91 15.45 -62.87 -19.80
C ARG A 91 16.58 -62.20 -19.00
N ASN A 92 17.49 -62.98 -18.41
CA ASN A 92 18.62 -62.46 -17.66
C ASN A 92 19.68 -61.81 -18.57
N ALA A 93 19.88 -62.33 -19.78
CA ALA A 93 20.79 -61.72 -20.76
C ALA A 93 20.24 -60.41 -21.35
N ALA A 94 18.91 -60.32 -21.56
CA ALA A 94 18.25 -59.07 -21.95
C ALA A 94 18.43 -57.98 -20.88
N ILE A 95 18.22 -58.33 -19.62
CA ILE A 95 18.43 -57.39 -18.50
C ILE A 95 19.92 -57.02 -18.38
N GLY A 96 20.84 -57.98 -18.51
CA GLY A 96 22.28 -57.72 -18.48
C GLY A 96 22.76 -56.79 -19.60
N GLY A 97 22.26 -56.98 -20.83
CA GLY A 97 22.55 -56.10 -21.97
C GLY A 97 22.00 -54.68 -21.78
N ALA A 98 20.79 -54.55 -21.23
CA ALA A 98 20.16 -53.27 -20.91
C ALA A 98 20.96 -52.48 -19.88
N VAL A 99 21.45 -53.15 -18.83
CA VAL A 99 22.28 -52.54 -17.78
C VAL A 99 23.63 -52.09 -18.34
N ALA A 100 24.33 -52.94 -19.11
CA ALA A 100 25.66 -52.62 -19.63
C ALA A 100 25.64 -51.42 -20.61
N ILE A 101 24.72 -51.41 -21.57
CA ILE A 101 24.62 -50.31 -22.54
C ILE A 101 23.95 -49.07 -21.90
N GLY A 102 23.02 -49.28 -20.95
CA GLY A 102 22.47 -48.19 -20.12
C GLY A 102 23.54 -47.46 -19.30
N MET A 103 24.52 -48.17 -18.73
CA MET A 103 25.67 -47.56 -18.06
C MET A 103 26.54 -46.74 -19.02
N ALA A 104 26.76 -47.22 -20.26
CA ALA A 104 27.47 -46.44 -21.28
C ALA A 104 26.70 -45.19 -21.72
N GLY A 105 25.37 -45.28 -21.88
CA GLY A 105 24.50 -44.13 -22.13
C GLY A 105 24.51 -43.12 -20.97
N GLY A 106 24.56 -43.60 -19.73
CA GLY A 106 24.75 -42.78 -18.53
C GLY A 106 26.10 -42.06 -18.51
N ALA A 107 27.19 -42.72 -18.89
CA ALA A 107 28.51 -42.11 -19.00
C ALA A 107 28.58 -41.02 -20.09
N ALA A 108 27.93 -41.24 -21.24
CA ALA A 108 27.82 -40.23 -22.30
C ALA A 108 26.97 -39.02 -21.87
N ALA A 109 25.84 -39.27 -21.19
CA ALA A 109 25.02 -38.23 -20.58
C ALA A 109 25.77 -37.42 -19.51
N TYR A 110 26.62 -38.08 -18.72
CA TYR A 110 27.49 -37.42 -17.75
C TYR A 110 28.52 -36.52 -18.45
N ALA A 111 29.22 -37.02 -19.47
CA ALA A 111 30.21 -36.25 -20.23
C ALA A 111 29.60 -35.00 -20.91
N LEU A 112 28.37 -35.12 -21.44
CA LEU A 112 27.62 -33.99 -22.03
C LEU A 112 27.29 -32.89 -21.00
N ASN A 113 26.91 -33.27 -19.78
CA ASN A 113 26.60 -32.31 -18.72
C ASN A 113 27.87 -31.75 -18.06
N ALA A 114 28.94 -32.53 -17.95
CA ALA A 114 30.22 -32.11 -17.36
C ALA A 114 31.00 -31.11 -18.23
N ALA A 115 30.75 -31.06 -19.54
CA ALA A 115 31.35 -30.06 -20.44
C ALA A 115 30.67 -28.68 -20.36
N ALA A 116 29.49 -28.57 -19.72
CA ALA A 116 28.73 -27.32 -19.66
C ALA A 116 29.49 -26.13 -19.01
N PRO A 117 30.21 -26.30 -17.89
CA PRO A 117 30.99 -25.21 -17.28
C PRO A 117 32.14 -24.73 -18.16
N GLN A 118 32.79 -25.63 -18.90
CA GLN A 118 33.88 -25.30 -19.82
C GLN A 118 33.38 -24.46 -21.01
N VAL A 119 32.24 -24.84 -21.59
CA VAL A 119 31.59 -24.07 -22.67
C VAL A 119 31.11 -22.71 -22.19
N ALA A 120 30.58 -22.63 -20.96
CA ALA A 120 30.18 -21.36 -20.35
C ALA A 120 31.38 -20.44 -20.12
N ALA A 121 32.51 -20.98 -19.66
CA ALA A 121 33.76 -20.24 -19.46
C ALA A 121 34.33 -19.70 -20.78
N VAL A 122 34.40 -20.53 -21.83
CA VAL A 122 34.88 -20.10 -23.16
C VAL A 122 33.98 -19.01 -23.77
N ASN A 123 32.66 -19.16 -23.65
CA ASN A 123 31.73 -18.13 -24.14
C ASN A 123 31.79 -16.83 -23.31
N LEU A 124 32.02 -16.92 -22.00
CA LEU A 124 32.26 -15.74 -21.17
C LEU A 124 33.54 -15.02 -21.60
N HIS A 125 34.63 -15.76 -21.83
CA HIS A 125 35.89 -15.20 -22.33
C HIS A 125 35.68 -14.46 -23.66
N ASN A 126 35.03 -15.11 -24.63
CA ASN A 126 34.78 -14.52 -25.95
C ASN A 126 33.86 -13.29 -25.86
N PHE A 127 32.85 -13.31 -24.98
CA PHE A 127 31.99 -12.15 -24.74
C PHE A 127 32.76 -10.95 -24.19
N VAL A 128 33.72 -11.18 -23.27
CA VAL A 128 34.57 -10.12 -22.73
C VAL A 128 35.59 -9.64 -23.76
N SER A 129 36.13 -10.54 -24.59
CA SER A 129 37.05 -10.18 -25.68
C SER A 129 36.40 -9.31 -26.77
N ASP A 130 35.08 -9.41 -26.95
CA ASP A 130 34.31 -8.60 -27.89
C ASP A 130 33.96 -7.19 -27.35
N LEU A 131 34.18 -6.91 -26.06
CA LEU A 131 33.90 -5.61 -25.45
C LEU A 131 35.09 -4.64 -25.60
N ASP A 132 34.83 -3.45 -26.17
CA ASP A 132 35.83 -2.38 -26.30
C ASP A 132 36.31 -1.83 -24.93
N ASP A 133 35.43 -1.81 -23.92
CA ASP A 133 35.74 -1.41 -22.54
C ASP A 133 35.22 -2.46 -21.53
N PRO A 134 36.12 -3.18 -20.82
CA PRO A 134 35.73 -4.21 -19.85
C PRO A 134 34.98 -3.66 -18.63
N SER A 135 35.01 -2.36 -18.37
CA SER A 135 34.25 -1.74 -17.27
C SER A 135 32.73 -1.69 -17.51
N MET A 136 32.26 -1.99 -18.72
CA MET A 136 30.83 -2.06 -19.08
C MET A 136 30.16 -3.38 -18.70
N LEU A 137 30.92 -4.36 -18.20
CA LEU A 137 30.41 -5.68 -17.83
C LEU A 137 29.45 -5.59 -16.64
N LYS A 138 28.20 -6.04 -16.82
CA LYS A 138 27.21 -6.10 -15.75
C LYS A 138 27.10 -7.51 -15.18
N THR A 139 26.70 -7.59 -13.90
CA THR A 139 26.35 -8.86 -13.23
C THR A 139 25.30 -9.64 -14.02
N GLU A 140 24.35 -8.93 -14.64
CA GLU A 140 23.23 -9.45 -15.44
C GLU A 140 23.70 -10.24 -16.66
N ASP A 141 24.77 -9.79 -17.33
CA ASP A 141 25.32 -10.43 -18.53
C ASP A 141 26.00 -11.76 -18.17
N ILE A 142 26.74 -11.77 -17.05
CA ILE A 142 27.37 -12.98 -16.49
C ILE A 142 26.30 -13.97 -16.04
N ASP A 143 25.26 -13.49 -15.37
CA ASP A 143 24.11 -14.30 -14.96
C ASP A 143 23.35 -14.85 -16.17
N GLY A 144 23.22 -14.07 -17.24
CA GLY A 144 22.64 -14.50 -18.51
C GLY A 144 23.41 -15.67 -19.13
N ILE A 145 24.74 -15.59 -19.18
CA ILE A 145 25.61 -16.66 -19.71
C ILE A 145 25.58 -17.88 -18.79
N ALA A 146 25.69 -17.71 -17.47
CA ALA A 146 25.62 -18.79 -16.50
C ALA A 146 24.28 -19.54 -16.56
N ASN A 147 23.16 -18.81 -16.65
CA ASN A 147 21.82 -19.39 -16.77
C ASN A 147 21.60 -20.08 -18.12
N ARG A 148 22.18 -19.56 -19.22
CA ARG A 148 22.11 -20.18 -20.55
C ARG A 148 22.66 -21.61 -20.54
N TYR A 149 23.70 -21.86 -19.75
CA TYR A 149 24.34 -23.18 -19.63
C TYR A 149 24.03 -23.88 -18.30
N GLY A 150 23.15 -23.35 -17.44
CA GLY A 150 22.75 -23.96 -16.17
C GLY A 150 23.90 -24.13 -15.16
N VAL A 151 24.91 -23.26 -15.22
CA VAL A 151 26.12 -23.30 -14.39
C VAL A 151 25.97 -22.33 -13.22
N LYS A 152 26.48 -22.70 -12.03
CA LYS A 152 26.53 -21.79 -10.87
C LYS A 152 27.84 -21.00 -10.90
N LYS A 153 27.83 -19.75 -10.40
CA LYS A 153 29.04 -18.91 -10.26
C LYS A 153 30.16 -19.55 -9.42
N GLN A 154 29.81 -20.48 -8.54
CA GLN A 154 30.76 -21.20 -7.67
C GLN A 154 31.38 -22.44 -8.32
N ASP A 155 31.01 -22.77 -9.56
CA ASP A 155 31.65 -23.87 -10.30
C ASP A 155 33.14 -23.58 -10.51
N GLU A 156 34.00 -24.57 -10.25
CA GLU A 156 35.46 -24.39 -10.23
C GLU A 156 36.01 -23.87 -11.57
N VAL A 157 35.47 -24.36 -12.70
CA VAL A 157 35.96 -24.01 -14.04
C VAL A 157 35.50 -22.60 -14.42
N PHE A 158 34.23 -22.28 -14.13
CA PHE A 158 33.67 -20.97 -14.43
C PHE A 158 34.26 -19.87 -13.53
N LYS A 159 34.48 -20.17 -12.26
CA LYS A 159 35.14 -19.28 -11.29
C LYS A 159 36.60 -19.01 -11.68
N ALA A 160 37.33 -20.01 -12.16
CA ALA A 160 38.70 -19.83 -12.64
C ALA A 160 38.78 -18.84 -13.81
N GLU A 161 37.83 -18.89 -14.75
CA GLU A 161 37.78 -17.94 -15.87
C GLU A 161 37.42 -16.51 -15.40
N LEU A 162 36.49 -16.36 -14.46
CA LEU A 162 36.20 -15.07 -13.82
C LEU A 162 37.45 -14.46 -13.17
N CYS A 163 38.24 -15.30 -12.47
CA CYS A 163 39.50 -14.89 -11.86
C CYS A 163 40.57 -14.48 -12.91
N GLU A 164 40.68 -15.19 -14.03
CA GLU A 164 41.60 -14.81 -15.12
C GLU A 164 41.16 -13.50 -15.80
N ILE A 165 39.88 -13.30 -16.06
CA ILE A 165 39.33 -12.02 -16.57
C ILE A 165 39.66 -10.87 -15.60
N TYR A 166 39.47 -11.10 -14.29
CA TYR A 166 39.83 -10.13 -13.26
C TYR A 166 41.33 -9.81 -13.25
N ARG A 167 42.18 -10.83 -13.40
CA ARG A 167 43.64 -10.66 -13.46
C ARG A 167 44.09 -9.87 -14.69
N GLU A 168 43.51 -10.13 -15.85
CA GLU A 168 43.76 -9.36 -17.08
C GLU A 168 43.32 -7.91 -16.90
N PHE A 169 42.13 -7.68 -16.34
CA PHE A 169 41.63 -6.34 -16.05
C PHE A 169 42.53 -5.57 -15.10
N VAL A 170 42.93 -6.14 -13.96
CA VAL A 170 43.86 -5.51 -13.00
C VAL A 170 45.19 -5.16 -13.68
N SER A 171 45.68 -6.01 -14.58
CA SER A 171 46.90 -5.74 -15.35
C SER A 171 46.72 -4.60 -16.37
N SER A 172 45.51 -4.42 -16.91
CA SER A 172 45.18 -3.37 -17.90
C SER A 172 44.97 -1.99 -17.26
N VAL A 173 44.39 -1.95 -16.05
CA VAL A 173 44.12 -0.71 -15.31
C VAL A 173 45.40 -0.07 -14.78
N LEU A 174 46.42 -0.89 -14.49
CA LEU A 174 47.69 -0.40 -13.97
C LEU A 174 48.58 0.15 -15.09
N PRO A 175 48.94 1.45 -15.05
CA PRO A 175 49.72 2.06 -16.11
C PRO A 175 51.17 1.52 -16.13
N PRO A 176 51.78 1.39 -17.33
CA PRO A 176 53.16 0.91 -17.47
C PRO A 176 54.16 1.81 -16.73
N GLY A 177 55.38 1.32 -16.51
CA GLY A 177 56.33 1.85 -15.53
C GLY A 177 56.63 3.36 -15.62
N GLY A 178 56.47 3.99 -16.78
CA GLY A 178 56.69 5.43 -17.01
C GLY A 178 55.53 6.38 -16.64
N GLU A 179 54.29 5.91 -16.54
CA GLU A 179 53.11 6.77 -16.33
C GLU A 179 52.67 6.81 -14.84
N GLU A 180 52.21 7.95 -14.33
CA GLU A 180 51.73 8.06 -12.94
C GLU A 180 50.31 7.52 -12.76
N LEU A 181 49.93 7.18 -11.53
CA LEU A 181 48.55 6.83 -11.17
C LEU A 181 47.64 8.07 -11.29
N LYS A 182 46.39 7.88 -11.71
CA LYS A 182 45.37 8.93 -11.89
C LYS A 182 44.47 9.08 -10.66
N GLY A 183 44.35 8.03 -9.85
CA GLY A 183 43.59 7.98 -8.60
C GLY A 183 42.18 7.39 -8.74
N ASP A 184 41.76 6.96 -9.92
CA ASP A 184 40.49 6.28 -10.20
C ASP A 184 40.65 4.76 -10.34
N GLU A 185 41.88 4.25 -10.36
CA GLU A 185 42.19 2.85 -10.62
C GLU A 185 41.62 1.90 -9.55
N ALA A 186 41.68 2.29 -8.27
CA ALA A 186 41.16 1.48 -7.18
C ALA A 186 39.63 1.34 -7.26
N ASP A 187 38.92 2.43 -7.52
CA ASP A 187 37.46 2.43 -7.65
C ASP A 187 36.99 1.60 -8.84
N ARG A 188 37.72 1.67 -9.97
CA ARG A 188 37.46 0.85 -11.16
C ARG A 188 37.66 -0.64 -10.91
N ILE A 189 38.70 -1.00 -10.15
CA ILE A 189 38.96 -2.39 -9.77
C ILE A 189 37.88 -2.89 -8.79
N ILE A 190 37.46 -2.06 -7.82
CA ILE A 190 36.38 -2.40 -6.89
C ILE A 190 35.05 -2.59 -7.63
N SER A 191 34.70 -1.67 -8.53
CA SER A 191 33.46 -1.77 -9.31
C SER A 191 33.45 -3.03 -10.18
N PHE A 192 34.57 -3.34 -10.84
CA PHE A 192 34.67 -4.51 -11.70
C PHE A 192 34.66 -5.82 -10.90
N LYS A 193 35.34 -5.88 -9.76
CA LYS A 193 35.28 -7.01 -8.83
C LYS A 193 33.84 -7.30 -8.38
N ASN A 194 33.11 -6.24 -8.03
CA ASN A 194 31.71 -6.35 -7.61
C ASN A 194 30.82 -6.81 -8.78
N SER A 195 31.08 -6.34 -10.00
CA SER A 195 30.39 -6.80 -11.21
C SER A 195 30.64 -8.28 -11.51
N LEU A 196 31.85 -8.78 -11.30
CA LEU A 196 32.20 -10.19 -11.49
C LEU A 196 31.68 -11.10 -10.36
N GLY A 197 31.44 -10.54 -9.17
CA GLY A 197 31.00 -11.30 -7.99
C GLY A 197 32.09 -12.21 -7.41
N ILE A 198 33.35 -11.76 -7.46
CA ILE A 198 34.51 -12.49 -6.93
C ILE A 198 34.74 -12.13 -5.46
N ASP A 199 35.00 -13.15 -4.64
CA ASP A 199 35.30 -12.98 -3.22
C ASP A 199 36.69 -12.34 -2.99
N ASP A 200 36.83 -11.59 -1.91
CA ASP A 200 38.08 -10.96 -1.47
C ASP A 200 39.33 -11.88 -1.48
N PRO A 201 39.29 -13.13 -0.99
CA PRO A 201 40.45 -14.03 -1.03
C PRO A 201 40.89 -14.39 -2.45
N ASP A 202 39.95 -14.61 -3.37
CA ASP A 202 40.26 -14.98 -4.76
C ASP A 202 40.78 -13.78 -5.54
N ALA A 203 40.15 -12.62 -5.34
CA ALA A 203 40.65 -11.35 -5.89
C ALA A 203 42.07 -11.06 -5.37
N ALA A 204 42.32 -11.21 -4.07
CA ALA A 204 43.64 -11.04 -3.48
C ALA A 204 44.67 -11.99 -4.12
N ASN A 205 44.31 -13.27 -4.32
CA ASN A 205 45.14 -14.24 -5.02
C ASN A 205 45.54 -13.77 -6.43
N MET A 206 44.58 -13.23 -7.20
CA MET A 206 44.85 -12.71 -8.55
C MET A 206 45.79 -11.51 -8.54
N HIS A 207 45.65 -10.58 -7.58
CA HIS A 207 46.65 -9.51 -7.40
C HIS A 207 48.05 -10.11 -7.16
N ILE A 208 48.17 -11.21 -6.39
CA ILE A 208 49.46 -11.90 -6.19
C ILE A 208 50.04 -12.42 -7.50
N GLU A 209 49.21 -12.96 -8.37
CA GLU A 209 49.67 -13.45 -9.66
C GLU A 209 50.13 -12.33 -10.60
N VAL A 210 49.45 -11.18 -10.58
CA VAL A 210 49.92 -9.97 -11.27
C VAL A 210 51.27 -9.52 -10.69
N GLY A 211 51.41 -9.56 -9.37
CA GLY A 211 52.68 -9.28 -8.69
C GLY A 211 53.80 -10.24 -9.11
N ARG A 212 53.50 -11.53 -9.24
CA ARG A 212 54.45 -12.56 -9.72
C ARG A 212 54.87 -12.31 -11.16
N LYS A 213 53.96 -11.85 -12.01
CA LYS A 213 54.25 -11.46 -13.40
C LYS A 213 55.26 -10.30 -13.44
N TYR A 214 55.02 -9.21 -12.71
CA TYR A 214 55.97 -8.09 -12.65
C TYR A 214 57.31 -8.47 -12.02
N PHE A 215 57.29 -9.28 -10.96
CA PHE A 215 58.51 -9.76 -10.31
C PHE A 215 59.34 -10.66 -11.25
N ARG A 216 58.71 -11.53 -12.04
CA ARG A 216 59.38 -12.37 -13.03
C ARG A 216 59.92 -11.54 -14.20
N LEU A 217 59.12 -10.63 -14.76
CA LEU A 217 59.56 -9.73 -15.84
C LEU A 217 60.78 -8.90 -15.43
N ARG A 218 60.84 -8.47 -14.16
CA ARG A 218 62.02 -7.80 -13.61
C ARG A 218 63.28 -8.68 -13.58
N LEU A 219 63.15 -9.99 -13.40
CA LEU A 219 64.27 -10.93 -13.40
C LEU A 219 64.71 -11.32 -14.82
N GLU A 220 63.78 -11.30 -15.78
CA GLU A 220 64.02 -11.64 -17.18
C GLU A 220 64.62 -10.48 -17.99
N VAL A 221 64.35 -9.24 -17.58
CA VAL A 221 64.86 -8.03 -18.24
C VAL A 221 66.24 -7.67 -17.66
N GLY A 222 67.29 -7.93 -18.45
CA GLY A 222 68.68 -7.60 -18.10
C GLY A 222 69.09 -6.12 -18.27
N ASP A 223 68.15 -5.24 -18.63
CA ASP A 223 68.37 -3.81 -18.80
C ASP A 223 68.05 -3.05 -17.49
N PRO A 224 69.00 -2.26 -16.94
CA PRO A 224 68.78 -1.51 -15.70
C PRO A 224 67.58 -0.55 -15.75
N GLU A 225 67.29 0.08 -16.89
CA GLU A 225 66.20 1.07 -16.99
C GLU A 225 64.82 0.41 -16.98
N ALA A 226 64.65 -0.63 -17.80
CA ALA A 226 63.44 -1.41 -17.82
C ALA A 226 63.22 -2.17 -16.48
N GLY A 227 64.29 -2.51 -15.76
CA GLY A 227 64.21 -3.05 -14.40
C GLY A 227 63.65 -2.05 -13.36
N ILE A 228 63.89 -0.74 -13.54
CA ILE A 228 63.33 0.32 -12.70
C ILE A 228 61.85 0.52 -13.00
N GLU A 229 61.46 0.50 -14.28
CA GLU A 229 60.06 0.59 -14.71
C GLU A 229 59.20 -0.54 -14.15
N GLN A 230 59.68 -1.78 -14.20
CA GLN A 230 58.97 -2.93 -13.62
C GLN A 230 58.89 -2.85 -12.09
N ARG A 231 59.91 -2.29 -11.43
CA ARG A 231 59.87 -2.03 -9.99
C ARG A 231 58.83 -0.98 -9.63
N ARG A 232 58.69 0.08 -10.43
CA ARG A 232 57.66 1.11 -10.25
C ARG A 232 56.26 0.54 -10.49
N ALA A 233 56.07 -0.25 -11.55
CA ALA A 233 54.80 -0.93 -11.81
C ALA A 233 54.39 -1.84 -10.64
N PHE A 234 55.34 -2.58 -10.08
CA PHE A 234 55.11 -3.39 -8.88
C PHE A 234 54.74 -2.54 -7.64
N GLN A 235 55.39 -1.41 -7.41
CA GLN A 235 55.03 -0.50 -6.31
C GLN A 235 53.62 0.10 -6.48
N LYS A 236 53.21 0.42 -7.71
CA LYS A 236 51.85 0.88 -8.01
C LYS A 236 50.81 -0.20 -7.72
N LEU A 237 51.08 -1.44 -8.13
CA LEU A 237 50.24 -2.59 -7.80
C LEU A 237 50.06 -2.71 -6.28
N ILE A 238 51.15 -2.59 -5.50
CA ILE A 238 51.07 -2.62 -4.04
C ILE A 238 50.13 -1.52 -3.53
N PHE A 239 50.36 -0.28 -3.94
CA PHE A 239 49.54 0.85 -3.49
C PHE A 239 48.06 0.68 -3.84
N VAL A 240 47.73 0.33 -5.09
CA VAL A 240 46.35 0.14 -5.55
C VAL A 240 45.70 -1.04 -4.84
N SER A 241 46.39 -2.16 -4.64
CA SER A 241 45.84 -3.29 -3.90
C SER A 241 45.51 -2.95 -2.45
N TYR A 242 46.35 -2.17 -1.76
CA TYR A 242 46.03 -1.71 -0.40
C TYR A 242 44.77 -0.83 -0.35
N LEU A 243 44.52 -0.02 -1.38
CA LEU A 243 43.30 0.78 -1.50
C LEU A 243 42.06 -0.07 -1.84
N VAL A 244 42.21 -1.06 -2.72
CA VAL A 244 41.11 -1.95 -3.14
C VAL A 244 40.61 -2.82 -1.98
N PHE A 245 41.51 -3.31 -1.13
CA PHE A 245 41.14 -4.21 -0.02
C PHE A 245 40.91 -3.48 1.31
N GLY A 246 41.49 -2.29 1.55
CA GLY A 246 41.26 -1.52 2.77
C GLY A 246 41.49 -2.34 4.06
N GLU A 247 40.43 -2.53 4.85
CA GLU A 247 40.44 -3.36 6.07
C GLU A 247 40.68 -4.86 5.78
N ALA A 248 40.28 -5.34 4.60
CA ALA A 248 40.54 -6.70 4.12
C ALA A 248 41.96 -6.89 3.56
N SER A 249 42.85 -5.90 3.70
CA SER A 249 44.26 -6.00 3.26
C SER A 249 45.06 -7.12 3.96
N SER A 250 44.51 -7.73 5.02
CA SER A 250 45.03 -8.96 5.62
C SER A 250 45.15 -10.13 4.62
N PHE A 251 44.32 -10.16 3.58
CA PHE A 251 44.42 -11.19 2.53
C PHE A 251 45.69 -11.05 1.67
N LEU A 252 46.36 -9.89 1.69
CA LEU A 252 47.64 -9.64 1.00
C LEU A 252 48.87 -10.04 1.82
N LEU A 253 48.72 -10.51 3.06
CA LEU A 253 49.83 -10.98 3.91
C LEU A 253 50.79 -11.98 3.22
N PRO A 254 50.33 -12.91 2.35
CA PRO A 254 51.22 -13.82 1.64
C PRO A 254 52.27 -13.14 0.76
N TRP A 255 52.06 -11.89 0.31
CA TRP A 255 53.03 -11.17 -0.52
C TRP A 255 54.39 -10.97 0.14
N LYS A 256 54.40 -10.71 1.45
CA LYS A 256 55.64 -10.54 2.23
C LYS A 256 56.53 -11.78 2.11
N ARG A 257 55.92 -12.96 2.20
CA ARG A 257 56.61 -14.26 2.12
C ARG A 257 57.04 -14.60 0.69
N ILE A 258 56.20 -14.29 -0.30
CA ILE A 258 56.42 -14.67 -1.71
C ILE A 258 57.50 -13.81 -2.37
N PHE A 259 57.54 -12.51 -2.09
CA PHE A 259 58.41 -11.56 -2.77
C PHE A 259 59.61 -11.09 -1.92
N GLN A 260 59.71 -11.54 -0.67
CA GLN A 260 60.81 -11.24 0.25
C GLN A 260 61.07 -9.73 0.46
N PHE A 261 60.04 -8.90 0.45
CA PHE A 261 60.15 -7.48 0.79
C PHE A 261 59.90 -7.23 2.28
N THR A 262 60.50 -6.17 2.83
CA THR A 262 60.29 -5.73 4.22
C THR A 262 59.08 -4.80 4.35
N ASP A 263 58.51 -4.69 5.55
CA ASP A 263 57.37 -3.78 5.82
C ASP A 263 57.70 -2.32 5.48
N SER A 264 58.95 -1.91 5.70
CA SER A 264 59.47 -0.61 5.27
C SER A 264 59.41 -0.39 3.76
N GLN A 265 59.58 -1.42 2.93
CA GLN A 265 59.51 -1.30 1.48
C GLN A 265 58.06 -1.15 0.98
N VAL A 266 57.10 -1.74 1.68
CA VAL A 266 55.67 -1.54 1.43
C VAL A 266 55.26 -0.12 1.80
N GLU A 267 55.65 0.34 2.99
CA GLU A 267 55.35 1.71 3.44
C GLU A 267 55.97 2.76 2.52
N VAL A 268 57.20 2.54 2.04
CA VAL A 268 57.84 3.43 1.05
C VAL A 268 57.08 3.41 -0.26
N ALA A 269 56.65 2.24 -0.75
CA ALA A 269 55.86 2.15 -1.99
C ALA A 269 54.52 2.89 -1.86
N ILE A 270 53.86 2.81 -0.70
CA ILE A 270 52.61 3.52 -0.43
C ILE A 270 52.86 5.03 -0.36
N ARG A 271 53.85 5.45 0.42
CA ARG A 271 54.20 6.86 0.63
C ARG A 271 54.58 7.55 -0.67
N ASP A 272 55.46 6.95 -1.47
CA ASP A 272 55.95 7.57 -2.70
C ASP A 272 54.84 7.73 -3.75
N ASN A 273 53.96 6.72 -3.91
CA ASN A 273 52.84 6.82 -4.83
C ASN A 273 51.77 7.82 -4.33
N ALA A 274 51.50 7.87 -3.02
CA ALA A 274 50.62 8.87 -2.43
C ALA A 274 51.18 10.30 -2.59
N GLN A 275 52.49 10.49 -2.41
CA GLN A 275 53.14 11.79 -2.62
C GLN A 275 53.08 12.23 -4.08
N ARG A 276 53.28 11.33 -5.05
CA ARG A 276 53.15 11.65 -6.48
C ARG A 276 51.72 12.00 -6.86
N LEU A 277 50.73 11.25 -6.36
CA LEU A 277 49.31 11.58 -6.51
C LEU A 277 48.95 12.92 -5.87
N TYR A 278 49.49 13.21 -4.69
CA TYR A 278 49.29 14.50 -4.04
C TYR A 278 49.94 15.64 -4.84
N ALA A 279 51.16 15.42 -5.37
CA ALA A 279 51.85 16.38 -6.22
C ALA A 279 51.12 16.62 -7.55
N SER A 280 50.52 15.60 -8.16
CA SER A 280 49.70 15.75 -9.36
C SER A 280 48.41 16.53 -9.07
N LYS A 281 47.78 16.29 -7.91
CA LYS A 281 46.67 17.11 -7.41
C LYS A 281 47.11 18.56 -7.13
N LEU A 282 48.28 18.79 -6.52
CA LEU A 282 48.82 20.14 -6.34
C LEU A 282 49.10 20.85 -7.68
N LYS A 283 49.63 20.16 -8.68
CA LYS A 283 49.78 20.71 -10.04
C LYS A 283 48.42 21.08 -10.65
N SER A 284 47.36 20.31 -10.38
CA SER A 284 46.00 20.69 -10.80
C SER A 284 45.49 21.95 -10.07
N ILE A 285 45.86 22.16 -8.80
CA ILE A 285 45.55 23.39 -8.05
C ILE A 285 46.33 24.59 -8.61
N SER A 286 47.61 24.43 -8.98
CA SER A 286 48.38 25.47 -9.69
C SER A 286 47.69 25.89 -10.99
N ARG A 287 47.19 24.91 -11.77
CA ARG A 287 46.40 25.18 -12.99
C ARG A 287 45.09 25.92 -12.71
N VAL A 288 44.48 25.72 -11.54
CA VAL A 288 43.29 26.48 -11.13
C VAL A 288 43.64 27.94 -10.85
N ILE A 289 44.79 28.21 -10.24
CA ILE A 289 45.28 29.59 -10.02
C ILE A 289 45.56 30.26 -11.37
N GLU A 290 46.27 29.57 -12.27
CA GLU A 290 46.52 30.04 -13.64
C GLU A 290 45.22 30.32 -14.40
N ALA A 291 44.22 29.44 -14.28
CA ALA A 291 42.91 29.65 -14.91
C ALA A 291 42.18 30.88 -14.34
N VAL A 292 42.26 31.12 -13.03
CA VAL A 292 41.66 32.32 -12.40
C VAL A 292 42.36 33.60 -12.87
N GLU A 293 43.69 33.58 -13.01
CA GLU A 293 44.45 34.72 -13.57
C GLU A 293 44.02 35.05 -15.01
N GLU A 294 43.75 34.03 -15.84
CA GLU A 294 43.18 34.25 -17.18
C GLU A 294 41.75 34.81 -17.14
N LEU A 295 40.93 34.38 -16.16
CA LEU A 295 39.59 34.95 -15.96
C LEU A 295 39.66 36.43 -15.55
N ASP A 296 40.62 36.81 -14.71
CA ASP A 296 40.83 38.20 -14.33
C ASP A 296 41.22 39.07 -15.54
N LYS A 297 42.01 38.55 -16.49
CA LYS A 297 42.30 39.24 -17.76
C LYS A 297 41.03 39.42 -18.61
N ILE A 298 40.16 38.42 -18.68
CA ILE A 298 38.88 38.49 -19.39
C ILE A 298 37.95 39.53 -18.74
N LEU A 299 37.89 39.55 -17.41
CA LEU A 299 37.12 40.53 -16.66
C LEU A 299 37.64 41.96 -16.88
N ALA A 300 38.96 42.15 -16.85
CA ALA A 300 39.60 43.43 -17.16
C ALA A 300 39.27 43.89 -18.59
N PHE A 301 39.36 43.00 -19.57
CA PHE A 301 38.97 43.30 -20.96
C PHE A 301 37.49 43.69 -21.06
N ASN A 302 36.59 42.95 -20.41
CA ASN A 302 35.17 43.26 -20.41
C ASN A 302 34.86 44.59 -19.72
N SER A 303 35.59 44.94 -18.66
CA SER A 303 35.44 46.24 -17.98
C SER A 303 35.80 47.41 -18.92
N LEU A 304 36.82 47.26 -19.76
CA LEU A 304 37.19 48.24 -20.79
C LEU A 304 36.07 48.38 -21.83
N LEU A 305 35.47 47.28 -22.28
CA LEU A 305 34.33 47.31 -23.20
C LEU A 305 33.09 47.99 -22.59
N ILE A 306 32.83 47.77 -21.30
CA ILE A 306 31.75 48.48 -20.58
C ILE A 306 32.04 49.98 -20.52
N SER A 307 33.29 50.38 -20.27
CA SER A 307 33.67 51.79 -20.26
C SER A 307 33.51 52.45 -21.63
N LEU A 308 33.82 51.74 -22.72
CA LEU A 308 33.64 52.20 -24.10
C LEU A 308 32.15 52.36 -24.44
N ARG A 309 31.29 51.44 -23.99
CA ARG A 309 29.83 51.54 -24.15
C ARG A 309 29.22 52.74 -23.44
N ASN A 310 29.84 53.22 -22.36
CA ASN A 310 29.34 54.35 -21.57
C ASN A 310 29.99 55.69 -21.97
N HIS A 311 30.79 55.72 -23.04
CA HIS A 311 31.47 56.92 -23.51
C HIS A 311 30.49 57.92 -24.18
N ALA A 312 30.82 59.20 -24.23
CA ALA A 312 29.94 60.21 -24.83
C ALA A 312 29.74 60.03 -26.35
N ASP A 313 30.74 59.46 -27.05
CA ASP A 313 30.77 59.29 -28.51
C ASP A 313 30.32 57.90 -28.99
N VAL A 314 29.50 57.19 -28.22
CA VAL A 314 29.11 55.79 -28.50
C VAL A 314 28.46 55.58 -29.86
N ASP A 315 27.76 56.59 -30.38
CA ASP A 315 27.14 56.57 -31.71
C ASP A 315 28.15 56.54 -32.87
N GLN A 316 29.42 56.86 -32.61
CA GLN A 316 30.51 56.81 -33.60
C GLN A 316 31.24 55.46 -33.62
N PHE A 317 31.03 54.60 -32.63
CA PHE A 317 31.64 53.27 -32.61
C PHE A 317 30.88 52.27 -33.50
N ALA A 318 31.57 51.22 -33.94
CA ALA A 318 30.96 50.15 -34.73
C ALA A 318 29.81 49.48 -33.96
N ARG A 319 28.64 49.36 -34.58
CA ARG A 319 27.48 48.67 -34.00
C ARG A 319 27.85 47.21 -33.71
N GLY A 320 27.88 46.85 -32.43
CA GLY A 320 28.32 45.53 -31.94
C GLY A 320 29.42 45.56 -30.88
N VAL A 321 30.02 46.73 -30.58
CA VAL A 321 30.92 46.89 -29.44
C VAL A 321 30.10 46.95 -28.15
N GLY A 322 30.09 45.85 -27.40
CA GLY A 322 29.36 45.70 -26.15
C GLY A 322 30.01 44.66 -25.23
N PRO A 323 29.52 44.50 -23.99
CA PRO A 323 30.04 43.49 -23.08
C PRO A 323 29.94 42.10 -23.68
N VAL A 324 30.98 41.29 -23.48
CA VAL A 324 31.07 39.95 -24.07
C VAL A 324 30.17 39.01 -23.27
N SER A 325 29.38 38.21 -23.98
CA SER A 325 28.62 37.10 -23.40
C SER A 325 28.80 35.85 -24.25
N LEU A 326 28.95 34.70 -23.59
CA LEU A 326 29.07 33.38 -24.21
C LEU A 326 27.70 32.74 -24.48
N LEU A 327 26.60 33.41 -24.08
CA LEU A 327 25.20 33.01 -24.33
C LEU A 327 24.93 32.88 -25.83
N GLY A 328 24.29 31.77 -26.25
CA GLY A 328 24.03 31.48 -27.66
C GLY A 328 25.27 31.10 -28.48
N GLY A 329 26.42 30.92 -27.82
CA GLY A 329 27.70 30.53 -28.44
C GLY A 329 27.97 29.02 -28.40
N LYS A 330 29.21 28.62 -28.77
CA LYS A 330 29.64 27.20 -28.80
C LYS A 330 29.65 26.49 -27.44
N TYR A 331 29.46 27.25 -26.34
CA TYR A 331 29.48 26.78 -24.96
C TYR A 331 28.08 26.66 -24.33
N ASP A 332 27.02 26.98 -25.07
CA ASP A 332 25.62 26.95 -24.64
C ASP A 332 24.99 25.54 -24.63
N GLY A 333 25.81 24.49 -24.78
CA GLY A 333 25.35 23.09 -24.74
C GLY A 333 25.61 22.44 -23.39
N ASP A 334 24.72 21.54 -22.96
CA ASP A 334 24.67 20.92 -21.62
C ASP A 334 26.01 20.38 -21.08
N ARG A 335 26.90 19.87 -21.94
CA ARG A 335 28.21 19.35 -21.50
C ARG A 335 29.25 20.44 -21.25
N LYS A 336 29.18 21.56 -21.96
CA LYS A 336 30.19 22.63 -21.92
C LYS A 336 29.84 23.75 -20.95
N ILE A 337 28.55 23.92 -20.65
CA ILE A 337 28.10 24.81 -19.59
C ILE A 337 28.58 24.32 -18.21
N GLU A 338 28.71 23.01 -18.01
CA GLU A 338 29.30 22.43 -16.79
C GLU A 338 30.77 22.81 -16.61
N ASP A 339 31.55 22.94 -17.70
CA ASP A 339 32.93 23.44 -17.65
C ASP A 339 32.97 24.91 -17.20
N LEU A 340 32.01 25.74 -17.67
CA LEU A 340 31.86 27.13 -17.23
C LEU A 340 31.43 27.24 -15.77
N LYS A 341 30.53 26.36 -15.31
CA LYS A 341 30.15 26.25 -13.89
C LYS A 341 31.34 25.84 -13.02
N LEU A 342 32.19 24.94 -13.50
CA LEU A 342 33.41 24.54 -12.80
C LEU A 342 34.42 25.70 -12.68
N LEU A 343 34.61 26.46 -13.76
CA LEU A 343 35.45 27.67 -13.75
C LEU A 343 34.89 28.75 -12.81
N TYR A 344 33.57 28.96 -12.82
CA TYR A 344 32.90 29.87 -11.91
C TYR A 344 33.11 29.44 -10.45
N ARG A 345 32.93 28.14 -10.14
CA ARG A 345 33.19 27.56 -8.82
C ARG A 345 34.65 27.73 -8.38
N ALA A 346 35.58 27.53 -9.29
CA ALA A 346 37.01 27.71 -9.04
C ALA A 346 37.35 29.18 -8.71
N TYR A 347 36.76 30.12 -9.44
CA TYR A 347 36.89 31.56 -9.17
C TYR A 347 36.34 31.93 -7.78
N VAL A 348 35.12 31.49 -7.43
CA VAL A 348 34.54 31.69 -6.09
C VAL A 348 35.44 31.11 -4.99
N THR A 349 35.99 29.91 -5.21
CA THR A 349 36.87 29.25 -4.25
C THR A 349 38.18 30.01 -4.04
N ASN A 350 38.77 30.54 -5.11
CA ASN A 350 39.96 31.39 -5.03
C ASN A 350 39.65 32.72 -4.34
N ALA A 351 38.52 33.36 -4.68
CA ALA A 351 38.08 34.59 -4.05
C ALA A 351 37.97 34.46 -2.52
N LEU A 352 37.51 33.30 -2.03
CA LEU A 352 37.39 32.96 -0.62
C LEU A 352 38.65 32.39 0.04
N ALA A 353 39.74 32.17 -0.71
CA ALA A 353 40.95 31.55 -0.17
C ALA A 353 41.63 32.39 0.94
N GLY A 354 41.44 33.72 0.88
CA GLY A 354 41.90 34.67 1.91
C GLY A 354 41.01 34.75 3.15
N GLY A 355 39.95 33.93 3.23
CA GLY A 355 39.02 33.89 4.38
C GLY A 355 37.98 35.00 4.42
N HIS A 356 38.01 35.96 3.49
CA HIS A 356 37.04 37.05 3.36
C HIS A 356 36.67 37.25 1.88
N MET A 357 35.46 37.75 1.63
CA MET A 357 35.02 38.16 0.29
C MET A 357 35.24 39.65 0.10
N GLU A 358 36.15 40.01 -0.80
CA GLU A 358 36.36 41.41 -1.20
C GLU A 358 35.23 41.90 -2.12
N ASP A 359 34.78 43.15 -1.95
CA ASP A 359 33.75 43.78 -2.78
C ASP A 359 34.10 43.78 -4.28
N ASN A 360 35.39 43.96 -4.59
CA ASN A 360 35.90 43.92 -5.96
C ASN A 360 35.68 42.54 -6.60
N LYS A 361 35.84 41.46 -5.82
CA LYS A 361 35.65 40.08 -6.29
C LYS A 361 34.17 39.72 -6.39
N LEU A 362 33.30 40.31 -5.56
CA LEU A 362 31.84 40.18 -5.70
C LEU A 362 31.31 40.85 -6.97
N ALA A 363 31.83 42.05 -7.29
CA ALA A 363 31.53 42.71 -8.56
C ALA A 363 32.03 41.88 -9.75
N ALA A 364 33.24 41.32 -9.65
CA ALA A 364 33.80 40.41 -10.64
C ALA A 364 32.97 39.14 -10.84
N LEU A 365 32.45 38.52 -9.77
CA LEU A 365 31.55 37.35 -9.86
C LEU A 365 30.25 37.67 -10.60
N THR A 366 29.67 38.85 -10.34
CA THR A 366 28.47 39.30 -11.04
C THR A 366 28.74 39.51 -12.53
N GLN A 367 29.90 40.07 -12.88
CA GLN A 367 30.33 40.21 -14.27
C GLN A 367 30.62 38.86 -14.93
N LEU A 368 31.30 37.96 -14.22
CA LEU A 368 31.64 36.62 -14.70
C LEU A 368 30.39 35.78 -14.98
N ARG A 369 29.37 35.88 -14.11
CA ARG A 369 28.05 35.28 -14.34
C ARG A 369 27.44 35.76 -15.66
N ASN A 370 27.48 37.07 -15.91
CA ASN A 370 26.92 37.65 -17.15
C ASN A 370 27.73 37.26 -18.40
N ILE A 371 29.06 37.14 -18.27
CA ILE A 371 29.95 36.68 -19.37
C ILE A 371 29.67 35.21 -19.69
N PHE A 372 29.60 34.35 -18.67
CA PHE A 372 29.35 32.91 -18.86
C PHE A 372 27.91 32.58 -19.22
N GLY A 373 26.97 33.50 -18.96
CA GLY A 373 25.56 33.25 -19.25
C GLY A 373 24.87 32.35 -18.23
N LEU A 374 25.43 32.23 -17.03
CA LEU A 374 24.84 31.39 -15.99
C LEU A 374 23.53 31.99 -15.48
N GLY A 375 22.53 31.14 -15.27
CA GLY A 375 21.29 31.57 -14.64
C GLY A 375 21.57 32.13 -13.24
N ILE A 376 20.79 33.13 -12.80
CA ILE A 376 20.94 33.75 -11.48
C ILE A 376 20.89 32.68 -10.37
N ARG A 377 19.93 31.75 -10.47
CA ARG A 377 19.77 30.64 -9.52
C ARG A 377 20.95 29.68 -9.50
N GLU A 378 21.49 29.32 -10.67
CA GLU A 378 22.61 28.37 -10.79
C GLU A 378 23.90 28.97 -10.22
N ALA A 379 24.17 30.23 -10.53
CA ALA A 379 25.34 30.94 -10.00
C ALA A 379 25.23 31.16 -8.48
N GLU A 380 24.03 31.48 -7.98
CA GLU A 380 23.76 31.58 -6.54
C GLU A 380 23.97 30.24 -5.84
N GLU A 381 23.48 29.13 -6.41
CA GLU A 381 23.65 27.78 -5.85
C GLU A 381 25.13 27.40 -5.73
N ILE A 382 25.93 27.64 -6.77
CA ILE A 382 27.39 27.39 -6.74
C ILE A 382 28.05 28.27 -5.67
N THR A 383 27.69 29.55 -5.61
CA THR A 383 28.26 30.49 -4.63
C THR A 383 27.91 30.08 -3.20
N ILE A 384 26.66 29.67 -2.94
CA ILE A 384 26.18 29.17 -1.64
C ILE A 384 26.90 27.87 -1.25
N ASP A 385 27.08 26.92 -2.17
CA ASP A 385 27.78 25.66 -1.85
C ASP A 385 29.22 25.90 -1.43
N VAL A 386 29.96 26.76 -2.15
CA VAL A 386 31.35 27.09 -1.82
C VAL A 386 31.43 27.89 -0.52
N THR A 387 30.64 28.96 -0.38
CA THR A 387 30.62 29.78 0.84
C THR A 387 30.20 28.97 2.07
N SER A 388 29.21 28.07 1.96
CA SER A 388 28.81 27.18 3.06
C SER A 388 29.95 26.26 3.50
N LYS A 389 30.75 25.74 2.57
CA LYS A 389 31.93 24.92 2.88
C LYS A 389 33.03 25.72 3.56
N VAL A 390 33.28 26.94 3.09
CA VAL A 390 34.27 27.84 3.69
C VAL A 390 33.82 28.27 5.09
N TYR A 391 32.55 28.64 5.25
CA TYR A 391 31.93 28.96 6.54
C TYR A 391 32.07 27.81 7.55
N ARG A 392 31.73 26.58 7.15
CA ARG A 392 31.91 25.38 8.01
C ARG A 392 33.37 25.19 8.42
N LYS A 393 34.33 25.38 7.50
CA LYS A 393 35.77 25.27 7.80
C LYS A 393 36.24 26.35 8.77
N HIS A 394 35.81 27.59 8.57
CA HIS A 394 36.18 28.71 9.42
C HIS A 394 35.58 28.56 10.82
N LEU A 395 34.30 28.17 10.90
CA LEU A 395 33.64 27.85 12.17
C LEU A 395 34.33 26.70 12.91
N ALA A 396 34.72 25.63 12.20
CA ALA A 396 35.46 24.52 12.80
C ALA A 396 36.84 24.95 13.34
N LYS A 397 37.53 25.85 12.62
CA LYS A 397 38.80 26.43 13.07
C LYS A 397 38.61 27.34 14.30
N ALA A 398 37.58 28.18 14.30
CA ALA A 398 37.26 29.06 15.43
C ALA A 398 36.85 28.25 16.68
N PHE A 399 36.17 27.12 16.48
CA PHE A 399 35.79 26.19 17.56
C PHE A 399 37.01 25.43 18.11
N SER A 400 37.91 24.93 17.26
CA SER A 400 39.11 24.20 17.71
C SER A 400 40.20 25.12 18.28
N GLY A 401 40.28 26.36 17.79
CA GLY A 401 41.19 27.39 18.27
C GLY A 401 40.73 28.11 19.54
N GLY A 402 39.48 27.91 19.99
CA GLY A 402 38.91 28.56 21.17
C GLY A 402 38.58 30.06 20.99
N GLU A 403 38.81 30.62 19.81
CA GLU A 403 38.54 32.03 19.47
C GLU A 403 37.06 32.38 19.69
N LEU A 404 36.15 31.46 19.36
CA LEU A 404 34.71 31.63 19.56
C LEU A 404 34.30 31.68 21.05
N GLU A 405 35.06 31.03 21.92
CA GLU A 405 34.79 31.00 23.36
C GLU A 405 35.28 32.26 24.06
N MET A 406 36.41 32.79 23.61
CA MET A 406 37.04 34.00 24.13
C MET A 406 36.34 35.29 23.69
N ALA A 407 35.44 35.22 22.70
CA ALA A 407 34.71 36.38 22.22
C ALA A 407 33.68 36.90 23.24
N ASP A 408 33.69 38.22 23.46
CA ASP A 408 32.77 38.93 24.38
C ASP A 408 31.29 38.71 24.01
N SER A 409 30.99 38.62 22.71
CA SER A 409 29.66 38.29 22.19
C SER A 409 29.75 37.26 21.06
N LYS A 410 29.23 36.06 21.33
CA LYS A 410 29.21 34.93 20.38
C LYS A 410 28.34 35.24 19.15
N ALA A 411 27.19 35.90 19.37
CA ALA A 411 26.31 36.34 18.30
C ALA A 411 26.98 37.40 17.41
N ALA A 412 27.72 38.35 18.00
CA ALA A 412 28.45 39.36 17.22
C ALA A 412 29.58 38.73 16.41
N PHE A 413 30.31 37.75 16.98
CA PHE A 413 31.35 37.01 16.26
C PHE A 413 30.76 36.24 15.05
N LEU A 414 29.64 35.53 15.24
CA LEU A 414 28.97 34.81 14.15
C LEU A 414 28.41 35.75 13.09
N GLN A 415 27.90 36.92 13.49
CA GLN A 415 27.45 37.95 12.55
C GLN A 415 28.63 38.51 11.74
N ASN A 416 29.75 38.86 12.39
CA ASN A 416 30.95 39.33 11.71
C ASN A 416 31.49 38.27 10.74
N LEU A 417 31.46 36.99 11.11
CA LEU A 417 31.84 35.90 10.21
C LEU A 417 30.91 35.78 9.00
N CYS A 418 29.61 36.03 9.17
CA CYS A 418 28.67 36.09 8.05
C CYS A 418 28.96 37.31 7.16
N ASP A 419 29.27 38.46 7.76
CA ASP A 419 29.55 39.70 7.04
C ASP A 419 30.87 39.61 6.25
N GLU A 420 31.94 39.07 6.83
CA GLU A 420 33.24 38.85 6.16
C GLU A 420 33.12 37.92 4.93
N LEU A 421 32.24 36.93 5.02
CA LEU A 421 31.99 35.96 3.93
C LEU A 421 30.83 36.38 3.01
N HIS A 422 30.14 37.48 3.30
CA HIS A 422 28.89 37.89 2.65
C HIS A 422 27.86 36.75 2.59
N PHE A 423 27.74 36.00 3.69
CA PHE A 423 26.89 34.83 3.81
C PHE A 423 25.54 35.16 4.45
N ASP A 424 24.48 34.51 3.98
CA ASP A 424 23.12 34.72 4.49
C ASP A 424 22.98 34.21 5.95
N PRO A 425 22.62 35.07 6.91
CA PRO A 425 22.44 34.68 8.31
C PRO A 425 21.43 33.54 8.50
N GLN A 426 20.37 33.47 7.68
CA GLN A 426 19.37 32.41 7.80
C GLN A 426 19.94 31.04 7.42
N LYS A 427 20.81 30.99 6.42
CA LYS A 427 21.50 29.75 6.02
C LYS A 427 22.56 29.37 7.04
N ALA A 428 23.22 30.35 7.66
CA ALA A 428 24.13 30.10 8.77
C ALA A 428 23.43 29.41 9.95
N CYS A 429 22.23 29.88 10.33
CA CYS A 429 21.42 29.23 11.36
C CYS A 429 21.04 27.78 11.00
N LYS A 430 20.73 27.49 9.73
CA LYS A 430 20.49 26.11 9.27
C LYS A 430 21.73 25.23 9.40
N ILE A 431 22.92 25.77 9.11
CA ILE A 431 24.18 25.06 9.30
C ILE A 431 24.43 24.79 10.80
N HIS A 432 24.14 25.75 11.68
CA HIS A 432 24.24 25.56 13.12
C HIS A 432 23.31 24.45 13.63
N GLU A 433 22.07 24.44 13.14
CA GLU A 433 21.11 23.38 13.40
C GLU A 433 21.62 22.02 12.90
N GLU A 434 22.16 21.93 11.69
CA GLU A 434 22.71 20.69 11.13
C GLU A 434 23.90 20.16 11.95
N ILE A 435 24.81 21.06 12.35
CA ILE A 435 25.95 20.70 13.22
C ILE A 435 25.45 20.16 14.57
N TYR A 436 24.44 20.81 15.15
CA TYR A 436 23.81 20.34 16.38
C TYR A 436 23.19 18.96 16.20
N ARG A 437 22.42 18.76 15.12
CA ARG A 437 21.78 17.48 14.78
C ARG A 437 22.80 16.36 14.58
N GLN A 438 23.89 16.62 13.88
CA GLN A 438 24.98 15.65 13.68
C GLN A 438 25.65 15.27 15.00
N LYS A 439 25.93 16.26 15.86
CA LYS A 439 26.53 16.00 17.17
C LYS A 439 25.59 15.22 18.09
N LEU A 440 24.30 15.56 18.08
CA LEU A 440 23.26 14.83 18.80
C LEU A 440 23.18 13.38 18.31
N GLN A 441 23.11 13.15 17.00
CA GLN A 441 23.11 11.79 16.45
C GLN A 441 24.32 10.97 16.90
N HIS A 442 25.53 11.54 16.83
CA HIS A 442 26.76 10.88 17.27
C HIS A 442 26.74 10.54 18.77
N LEU A 443 26.20 11.41 19.62
CA LEU A 443 26.17 11.15 21.07
C LEU A 443 25.10 10.11 21.43
N VAL A 444 24.02 10.01 20.66
CA VAL A 444 22.87 9.14 20.95
C VAL A 444 23.02 7.74 20.30
N THR A 445 24.09 7.47 19.52
CA THR A 445 24.32 6.12 18.95
C THR A 445 24.43 5.01 20.01
N GLY A 446 24.83 5.37 21.24
CA GLY A 446 24.87 4.46 22.40
C GLY A 446 23.52 4.22 23.08
N GLY A 447 22.44 4.85 22.61
CA GLY A 447 21.10 4.77 23.21
C GLY A 447 20.87 5.61 24.46
N GLU A 448 21.90 6.33 24.92
CA GLU A 448 21.86 7.24 26.08
C GLU A 448 22.59 8.54 25.78
N LEU A 449 22.11 9.65 26.33
CA LEU A 449 22.84 10.89 26.47
C LEU A 449 23.48 10.93 27.85
N SER A 450 24.81 10.76 27.90
CA SER A 450 25.57 10.96 29.14
C SER A 450 25.47 12.42 29.60
N GLU A 451 25.66 12.67 30.89
CA GLU A 451 25.69 14.04 31.44
C GLU A 451 26.78 14.89 30.77
N GLU A 452 27.92 14.29 30.45
CA GLU A 452 29.00 14.93 29.68
C GLU A 452 28.55 15.28 28.25
N GLY A 453 27.80 14.39 27.60
CA GLY A 453 27.21 14.63 26.29
C GLY A 453 26.19 15.76 26.30
N ALA A 454 25.32 15.80 27.32
CA ALA A 454 24.36 16.88 27.52
C ALA A 454 25.05 18.22 27.76
N ALA A 455 26.11 18.24 28.59
CA ALA A 455 26.92 19.44 28.80
C ALA A 455 27.62 19.90 27.52
N ALA A 456 28.13 18.98 26.70
CA ALA A 456 28.72 19.29 25.40
C ALA A 456 27.71 19.88 24.40
N LEU A 457 26.46 19.38 24.39
CA LEU A 457 25.37 19.92 23.57
C LEU A 457 24.93 21.30 24.04
N LEU A 458 24.84 21.53 25.35
CA LEU A 458 24.56 22.86 25.92
C LEU A 458 25.68 23.85 25.58
N ARG A 459 26.95 23.43 25.70
CA ARG A 459 28.11 24.23 25.28
C ARG A 459 28.04 24.58 23.79
N LEU A 460 27.70 23.61 22.93
CA LEU A 460 27.54 23.82 21.50
C LEU A 460 26.39 24.78 21.17
N ARG A 461 25.23 24.61 21.82
CA ARG A 461 24.07 25.48 21.66
C ARG A 461 24.40 26.93 22.00
N VAL A 462 25.10 27.15 23.12
CA VAL A 462 25.50 28.50 23.57
C VAL A 462 26.49 29.12 22.60
N MET A 463 27.47 28.36 22.10
CA MET A 463 28.45 28.85 21.12
C MET A 463 27.82 29.22 19.78
N LEU A 464 26.92 28.39 19.28
CA LEU A 464 26.28 28.60 17.98
C LEU A 464 25.01 29.46 18.07
N CYS A 465 24.64 29.94 19.26
CA CYS A 465 23.46 30.78 19.51
C CYS A 465 22.14 30.16 18.98
N ILE A 466 21.94 28.85 19.16
CA ILE A 466 20.77 28.15 18.64
C ILE A 466 19.53 28.38 19.54
N PRO A 467 18.37 28.75 18.97
CA PRO A 467 17.12 28.90 19.72
C PRO A 467 16.68 27.60 20.42
N GLN A 468 16.05 27.74 21.60
CA GLN A 468 15.58 26.58 22.38
C GLN A 468 14.56 25.72 21.61
N ASN A 469 13.62 26.36 20.92
CA ASN A 469 12.60 25.66 20.14
C ASN A 469 13.20 24.75 19.04
N THR A 470 14.25 25.22 18.36
CA THR A 470 14.96 24.46 17.34
C THR A 470 15.66 23.24 17.95
N VAL A 471 16.26 23.41 19.14
CA VAL A 471 16.89 22.31 19.88
C VAL A 471 15.87 21.27 20.31
N GLU A 472 14.73 21.70 20.87
CA GLU A 472 13.65 20.80 21.29
C GLU A 472 13.08 20.01 20.12
N THR A 473 12.89 20.65 18.96
CA THR A 473 12.46 19.99 17.72
C THR A 473 13.50 18.96 17.24
N ALA A 474 14.79 19.31 17.26
CA ALA A 474 15.85 18.39 16.88
C ALA A 474 15.95 17.19 17.85
N HIS A 475 15.79 17.43 19.15
CA HIS A 475 15.74 16.39 20.18
C HIS A 475 14.51 15.49 20.02
N SER A 476 13.32 16.06 19.82
CA SER A 476 12.11 15.27 19.61
C SER A 476 12.20 14.39 18.36
N ASP A 477 12.82 14.88 17.29
CA ASP A 477 12.95 14.13 16.05
C ASP A 477 13.97 12.98 16.19
N ILE A 478 15.18 13.29 16.66
CA ILE A 478 16.28 12.31 16.70
C ILE A 478 16.08 11.35 17.88
N CYS A 479 16.01 11.87 19.11
CA CYS A 479 15.83 11.03 20.30
C CYS A 479 14.45 10.37 20.30
N GLY A 480 13.42 11.04 19.81
CA GLY A 480 12.09 10.45 19.71
C GLY A 480 12.01 9.31 18.69
N SER A 481 12.75 9.37 17.57
CA SER A 481 12.83 8.24 16.63
C SER A 481 13.52 7.01 17.24
N LEU A 482 14.55 7.22 18.07
CA LEU A 482 15.27 6.15 18.75
C LEU A 482 14.45 5.55 19.89
N PHE A 483 13.82 6.39 20.70
CA PHE A 483 12.86 5.96 21.70
C PHE A 483 11.70 5.18 21.07
N GLY A 484 11.19 5.67 19.93
CA GLY A 484 10.16 4.99 19.16
C GLY A 484 10.57 3.58 18.71
N LYS A 485 11.84 3.35 18.35
CA LYS A 485 12.34 2.00 18.02
C LYS A 485 12.31 1.08 19.24
N VAL A 486 12.79 1.57 20.40
CA VAL A 486 12.77 0.81 21.67
C VAL A 486 11.34 0.47 22.07
N VAL A 487 10.41 1.42 21.94
CA VAL A 487 8.98 1.18 22.23
C VAL A 487 8.37 0.18 21.24
N MET A 488 8.71 0.24 19.95
CA MET A 488 8.22 -0.73 18.96
C MET A 488 8.76 -2.13 19.21
N GLU A 489 10.03 -2.27 19.61
CA GLU A 489 10.62 -3.55 20.02
C GLU A 489 9.92 -4.10 21.26
N ALA A 490 9.71 -3.26 22.28
CA ALA A 490 8.97 -3.62 23.49
C ALA A 490 7.53 -4.07 23.19
N ILE A 491 6.85 -3.40 22.28
CA ILE A 491 5.49 -3.77 21.83
C ILE A 491 5.51 -5.06 21.01
N ALA A 492 6.54 -5.30 20.19
CA ALA A 492 6.68 -6.49 19.36
C ALA A 492 6.92 -7.76 20.17
N SER A 493 7.55 -7.65 21.34
CA SER A 493 7.75 -8.77 22.28
C SER A 493 6.45 -9.32 22.88
N GLY A 494 5.34 -8.57 22.77
CA GLY A 494 4.01 -9.04 23.17
C GLY A 494 3.84 -9.20 24.69
N VAL A 495 2.81 -9.96 25.08
CA VAL A 495 2.40 -10.13 26.49
C VAL A 495 3.41 -10.94 27.30
N ASP A 496 4.01 -11.97 26.69
CA ASP A 496 4.92 -12.90 27.37
C ASP A 496 6.39 -12.47 27.33
N GLY A 497 6.72 -11.47 26.50
CA GLY A 497 8.11 -11.01 26.31
C GLY A 497 8.41 -9.64 26.91
N TYR A 498 7.45 -8.96 27.56
CA TYR A 498 7.68 -7.66 28.22
C TYR A 498 8.34 -7.85 29.61
N ASP A 499 9.55 -8.39 29.59
CA ASP A 499 10.31 -8.79 30.77
C ASP A 499 11.04 -7.62 31.44
N ALA A 500 11.59 -7.87 32.63
CA ALA A 500 12.35 -6.88 33.41
C ALA A 500 13.51 -6.24 32.61
N GLU A 501 14.10 -6.97 31.66
CA GLU A 501 15.15 -6.46 30.77
C GLU A 501 14.61 -5.41 29.77
N ILE A 502 13.45 -5.66 29.17
CA ILE A 502 12.80 -4.71 28.25
C ILE A 502 12.33 -3.47 29.02
N ARG A 503 11.71 -3.64 30.19
CA ARG A 503 11.33 -2.53 31.08
C ARG A 503 12.51 -1.65 31.44
N LYS A 504 13.66 -2.27 31.77
CA LYS A 504 14.90 -1.53 32.04
C LYS A 504 15.37 -0.77 30.81
N SER A 505 15.31 -1.36 29.62
CA SER A 505 15.65 -0.70 28.36
C SER A 505 14.71 0.47 28.02
N VAL A 506 13.40 0.33 28.27
CA VAL A 506 12.44 1.44 28.10
C VAL A 506 12.73 2.56 29.08
N ARG A 507 12.89 2.27 30.38
CA ARG A 507 13.23 3.29 31.40
C ARG A 507 14.54 3.99 31.09
N LYS A 508 15.54 3.21 30.69
CA LYS A 508 16.86 3.70 30.26
C LYS A 508 16.74 4.62 29.05
N ALA A 509 15.94 4.27 28.05
CA ALA A 509 15.71 5.12 26.89
C ALA A 509 14.86 6.36 27.21
N ALA A 510 13.81 6.23 28.03
CA ALA A 510 12.91 7.33 28.40
C ALA A 510 13.66 8.42 29.18
N HIS A 511 14.45 8.03 30.20
CA HIS A 511 15.18 8.97 31.03
C HIS A 511 16.56 9.32 30.47
N GLY A 512 17.26 8.36 29.88
CA GLY A 512 18.60 8.54 29.32
C GLY A 512 18.63 9.38 28.04
N LEU A 513 17.51 9.52 27.33
CA LEU A 513 17.42 10.39 26.13
C LEU A 513 16.96 11.82 26.44
N GLN A 514 16.66 12.15 27.71
CA GLN A 514 16.19 13.47 28.15
C GLN A 514 14.97 13.99 27.37
N LEU A 515 14.07 13.09 26.94
CA LEU A 515 12.82 13.50 26.33
C LEU A 515 11.88 14.08 27.40
N THR A 516 11.10 15.11 27.05
CA THR A 516 10.03 15.56 27.94
C THR A 516 8.98 14.45 28.06
N ARG A 517 8.37 14.33 29.25
CA ARG A 517 7.37 13.28 29.53
C ARG A 517 6.23 13.27 28.51
N GLU A 518 5.77 14.46 28.11
CA GLU A 518 4.71 14.63 27.12
C GLU A 518 5.11 14.09 25.73
N ILE A 519 6.34 14.39 25.27
CA ILE A 519 6.83 13.93 23.97
C ILE A 519 7.01 12.40 23.99
N ALA A 520 7.61 11.84 25.05
CA ALA A 520 7.77 10.40 25.20
C ALA A 520 6.41 9.67 25.21
N LEU A 521 5.44 10.17 25.97
CA LEU A 521 4.07 9.62 26.00
C LEU A 521 3.38 9.75 24.64
N SER A 522 3.55 10.85 23.91
CA SER A 522 2.96 11.02 22.58
C SER A 522 3.51 10.01 21.56
N ILE A 523 4.81 9.71 21.62
CA ILE A 523 5.48 8.74 20.74
C ILE A 523 5.02 7.32 21.09
N ALA A 524 5.01 6.98 22.39
CA ALA A 524 4.52 5.69 22.85
C ALA A 524 3.04 5.48 22.51
N SER A 525 2.21 6.50 22.74
CA SER A 525 0.78 6.49 22.41
C SER A 525 0.56 6.27 20.90
N LYS A 526 1.33 6.93 20.03
CA LYS A 526 1.25 6.69 18.58
C LYS A 526 1.63 5.26 18.19
N ALA A 527 2.62 4.66 18.85
CA ALA A 527 3.03 3.27 18.58
C ALA A 527 1.97 2.27 19.07
N VAL A 528 1.46 2.46 20.29
CA VAL A 528 0.42 1.62 20.90
C VAL A 528 -0.89 1.68 20.10
N ARG A 529 -1.34 2.87 19.68
CA ARG A 529 -2.56 3.02 18.87
C ARG A 529 -2.46 2.30 17.52
N LYS A 530 -1.29 2.31 16.87
CA LYS A 530 -1.04 1.48 15.67
C LYS A 530 -1.18 -0.02 15.95
N MET A 531 -0.71 -0.49 17.11
CA MET A 531 -0.85 -1.88 17.51
C MET A 531 -2.31 -2.23 17.78
N PHE A 532 -3.06 -1.40 18.50
CA PHE A 532 -4.50 -1.60 18.70
C PHE A 532 -5.28 -1.64 17.38
N ILE A 533 -4.98 -0.74 16.43
CA ILE A 533 -5.58 -0.78 15.09
C ILE A 533 -5.27 -2.12 14.39
N THR A 534 -4.08 -2.69 14.60
CA THR A 534 -3.72 -4.00 14.04
C THR A 534 -4.58 -5.12 14.64
N TYR A 535 -4.82 -5.12 15.95
CA TYR A 535 -5.76 -6.04 16.59
C TYR A 535 -7.19 -5.87 16.07
N ILE A 536 -7.65 -4.64 15.88
CA ILE A 536 -8.98 -4.35 15.34
C ILE A 536 -9.12 -4.82 13.89
N LYS A 537 -8.08 -4.61 13.06
CA LYS A 537 -8.06 -5.13 11.68
C LYS A 537 -8.12 -6.65 11.65
N ARG A 538 -7.41 -7.33 12.57
CA ARG A 538 -7.51 -8.79 12.73
C ARG A 538 -8.90 -9.20 13.16
N ALA A 539 -9.48 -8.53 14.15
CA ALA A 539 -10.85 -8.80 14.61
C ALA A 539 -11.88 -8.66 13.48
N ARG A 540 -11.78 -7.61 12.65
CA ARG A 540 -12.67 -7.40 11.48
C ARG A 540 -12.43 -8.36 10.32
N GLY A 541 -11.21 -8.85 10.16
CA GLY A 541 -10.85 -9.78 9.09
C GLY A 541 -11.39 -11.20 9.32
N VAL A 542 -11.91 -11.48 10.51
CA VAL A 542 -12.48 -12.78 10.86
C VAL A 542 -14.00 -12.74 10.71
N GLU A 543 -14.56 -13.67 9.95
CA GLU A 543 -16.02 -13.76 9.72
C GLU A 543 -16.77 -14.22 10.99
N ASP A 544 -16.11 -14.96 11.88
CA ASP A 544 -16.69 -15.45 13.13
C ASP A 544 -16.65 -14.40 14.26
N SER A 545 -17.83 -14.01 14.73
CA SER A 545 -18.00 -13.07 15.86
C SER A 545 -17.29 -13.51 17.15
N LYS A 546 -17.07 -14.82 17.34
CA LYS A 546 -16.38 -15.38 18.52
C LYS A 546 -14.86 -15.17 18.45
N GLU A 547 -14.27 -15.45 17.31
CA GLU A 547 -12.83 -15.26 17.10
C GLU A 547 -12.49 -13.76 17.06
N SER A 548 -13.36 -12.93 16.49
CA SER A 548 -13.26 -11.46 16.61
C SER A 548 -13.24 -11.02 18.07
N ALA A 549 -14.07 -11.60 18.94
CA ALA A 549 -14.08 -11.26 20.37
C ALA A 549 -12.82 -11.74 21.10
N LYS A 550 -12.25 -12.90 20.73
CA LYS A 550 -10.96 -13.36 21.26
C LYS A 550 -9.80 -12.45 20.88
N GLU A 551 -9.78 -11.92 19.66
CA GLU A 551 -8.78 -10.91 19.24
C GLU A 551 -8.93 -9.61 20.01
N LEU A 552 -10.16 -9.15 20.27
CA LEU A 552 -10.42 -8.00 21.15
C LEU A 552 -9.97 -8.28 22.60
N LYS A 553 -10.16 -9.50 23.09
CA LYS A 553 -9.65 -9.92 24.41
C LYS A 553 -8.13 -9.86 24.47
N LYS A 554 -7.41 -10.32 23.43
CA LYS A 554 -5.94 -10.20 23.35
C LYS A 554 -5.50 -8.73 23.40
N MET A 555 -6.22 -7.83 22.72
CA MET A 555 -5.96 -6.39 22.76
C MET A 555 -6.11 -5.82 24.18
N ILE A 556 -7.15 -6.23 24.92
CA ILE A 556 -7.40 -5.80 26.30
C ILE A 556 -6.30 -6.34 27.23
N THR A 557 -5.95 -7.62 27.12
CA THR A 557 -4.84 -8.23 27.87
C THR A 557 -3.52 -7.50 27.61
N PHE A 558 -3.25 -7.12 26.36
CA PHE A 558 -2.07 -6.33 25.99
C PHE A 558 -2.09 -4.93 26.62
N ASN A 559 -3.24 -4.25 26.65
CA ASN A 559 -3.39 -2.95 27.31
C ASN A 559 -3.07 -3.03 28.82
N THR A 560 -3.62 -4.05 29.49
CA THR A 560 -3.48 -4.22 30.94
C THR A 560 -2.07 -4.64 31.34
N LEU A 561 -1.44 -5.58 30.63
CA LEU A 561 -0.15 -6.17 31.05
C LEU A 561 1.07 -5.44 30.50
N VAL A 562 1.00 -4.92 29.27
CA VAL A 562 2.16 -4.34 28.58
C VAL A 562 2.08 -2.82 28.59
N VAL A 563 0.96 -2.27 28.11
CA VAL A 563 0.85 -0.82 27.92
C VAL A 563 0.83 -0.11 29.28
N THR A 564 0.10 -0.64 30.28
CA THR A 564 -0.01 -0.03 31.63
C THR A 564 1.35 0.10 32.30
N GLU A 565 2.18 -0.92 32.12
CA GLU A 565 3.52 -0.97 32.67
C GLU A 565 4.47 -0.07 31.86
N LEU A 566 4.31 -0.01 30.55
CA LEU A 566 5.02 0.93 29.67
C LEU A 566 4.76 2.40 30.06
N VAL A 567 3.51 2.77 30.36
CA VAL A 567 3.17 4.14 30.77
C VAL A 567 3.80 4.47 32.12
N LYS A 568 3.76 3.55 33.09
CA LYS A 568 4.44 3.72 34.39
C LYS A 568 5.95 3.88 34.23
N ASP A 569 6.57 3.04 33.40
CA ASP A 569 8.00 3.08 33.12
C ASP A 569 8.42 4.40 32.45
N ILE A 570 7.56 5.01 31.63
CA ILE A 570 7.81 6.33 31.01
C ILE A 570 7.66 7.46 32.04
N LYS A 571 6.70 7.35 32.97
CA LYS A 571 6.47 8.37 34.01
C LYS A 571 7.54 8.34 35.11
N GLY A 572 8.16 7.18 35.33
CA GLY A 572 9.19 7.00 36.36
C GLY A 572 8.62 6.82 37.77
N GLU A 573 7.36 6.39 37.88
CA GLU A 573 6.73 6.05 39.17
C GLU A 573 7.29 4.69 39.64
N SER A 574 8.15 4.71 40.66
CA SER A 574 8.57 3.49 41.36
C SER A 574 7.39 2.88 42.11
N ASP A 575 7.40 1.54 42.28
CA ASP A 575 6.33 0.74 42.91
C ASP A 575 5.93 1.15 44.35
N ASP A 576 6.59 2.14 44.98
CA ASP A 576 6.49 2.48 46.40
C ASP A 576 5.93 3.87 46.75
N VAL A 577 5.36 4.65 45.82
CA VAL A 577 4.64 5.89 46.20
C VAL A 577 3.14 5.69 46.14
N SER A 578 2.57 5.37 47.29
CA SER A 578 1.17 5.62 47.62
C SER A 578 0.82 7.07 47.34
N SER A 579 -0.03 7.28 46.34
CA SER A 579 -0.93 8.43 46.23
C SER A 579 -2.25 7.77 45.81
N GLU A 580 -3.16 7.36 46.69
CA GLU A 580 -3.92 8.25 47.58
C GLU A 580 -4.26 9.58 46.90
N GLU A 581 -4.75 9.52 45.64
CA GLU A 581 -5.61 10.56 45.06
C GLU A 581 -6.26 10.06 43.75
N LEU A 582 -7.03 8.98 43.82
CA LEU A 582 -8.22 8.77 42.97
C LEU A 582 -9.30 8.12 43.83
N VAL A 583 -9.62 8.79 44.96
CA VAL A 583 -10.89 8.58 45.65
C VAL A 583 -11.94 9.41 44.92
N GLU A 584 -13.06 8.76 44.62
CA GLU A 584 -14.35 9.36 44.27
C GLU A 584 -14.38 10.29 43.05
N VAL A 585 -14.50 9.67 41.88
CA VAL A 585 -15.66 10.03 41.06
C VAL A 585 -16.50 8.76 40.93
N VAL A 586 -17.15 8.40 42.04
CA VAL A 586 -18.54 7.96 41.91
C VAL A 586 -19.21 9.17 41.30
N ALA A 587 -19.37 9.15 39.98
CA ALA A 587 -20.39 9.98 39.39
C ALA A 587 -21.69 9.38 39.93
N GLU A 588 -22.14 9.91 41.07
CA GLU A 588 -23.56 10.06 41.34
C GLU A 588 -24.10 10.92 40.20
N THR A 589 -24.25 10.32 39.02
CA THR A 589 -25.22 10.79 38.06
C THR A 589 -26.55 10.28 38.58
N GLU A 590 -27.43 11.21 38.93
CA GLU A 590 -28.84 11.02 39.17
C GLU A 590 -29.50 10.29 37.98
N ASP A 591 -29.27 8.99 37.86
CA ASP A 591 -29.72 8.17 36.74
C ASP A 591 -30.23 6.81 37.28
N GLU A 592 -31.00 6.85 38.38
CA GLU A 592 -31.72 5.68 38.93
C GLU A 592 -32.62 4.99 37.88
N GLU A 593 -32.92 5.66 36.77
CA GLU A 593 -33.76 5.17 35.67
C GLU A 593 -33.02 4.19 34.73
N TRP A 594 -31.68 4.24 34.65
CA TRP A 594 -30.89 3.44 33.69
C TRP A 594 -30.22 2.20 34.31
N ASP A 595 -30.21 2.09 35.64
CA ASP A 595 -29.76 0.92 36.40
C ASP A 595 -30.64 -0.33 36.19
N ALA A 596 -31.67 -0.26 35.36
CA ALA A 596 -32.58 -1.36 35.07
C ALA A 596 -32.04 -2.39 34.05
N LEU A 597 -30.98 -2.07 33.27
CA LEU A 597 -30.42 -3.01 32.30
C LEU A 597 -29.57 -4.10 33.00
N PRO A 598 -29.97 -5.39 32.95
CA PRO A 598 -29.25 -6.48 33.63
C PRO A 598 -27.84 -6.72 33.08
N THR A 599 -27.52 -6.17 31.91
CA THR A 599 -26.19 -6.22 31.29
C THR A 599 -25.25 -5.12 31.80
N LEU A 600 -25.78 -3.98 32.25
CA LEU A 600 -25.00 -2.89 32.86
C LEU A 600 -24.73 -3.16 34.35
N ARG A 601 -25.67 -3.78 35.07
CA ARG A 601 -25.42 -4.24 36.46
C ARG A 601 -24.26 -5.24 36.56
N LYS A 602 -24.04 -6.04 35.51
CA LYS A 602 -22.94 -7.02 35.44
C LYS A 602 -21.60 -6.41 35.04
N THR A 603 -21.60 -5.19 34.49
CA THR A 603 -20.38 -4.43 34.19
C THR A 603 -19.90 -3.58 35.36
N ASN A 604 -20.76 -3.36 36.37
CA ASN A 604 -20.38 -2.73 37.64
C ASN A 604 -19.78 -3.80 38.58
N PRO A 605 -18.54 -3.62 39.07
CA PRO A 605 -17.79 -4.69 39.71
C PRO A 605 -18.14 -4.87 41.19
N ASP A 606 -18.26 -6.13 41.64
CA ASP A 606 -18.14 -6.47 43.06
C ASP A 606 -16.68 -6.27 43.51
N LYS A 607 -16.47 -5.65 44.69
CA LYS A 607 -15.13 -5.37 45.28
C LYS A 607 -14.19 -6.59 45.28
N GLU A 608 -14.73 -7.81 45.43
CA GLU A 608 -13.94 -9.07 45.47
C GLU A 608 -13.40 -9.54 44.09
N LEU A 609 -13.99 -9.12 42.97
CA LEU A 609 -13.55 -9.53 41.62
C LEU A 609 -12.43 -8.65 41.06
N ILE A 610 -12.35 -7.40 41.52
CA ILE A 610 -11.26 -6.46 41.21
C ILE A 610 -9.95 -6.94 41.86
N GLU A 611 -10.02 -7.49 43.07
CA GLU A 611 -8.87 -8.03 43.80
C GLU A 611 -8.27 -9.30 43.15
N LYS A 612 -9.06 -10.05 42.37
CA LYS A 612 -8.61 -11.33 41.76
C LYS A 612 -7.92 -11.19 40.41
N MET A 613 -8.06 -10.08 39.68
CA MET A 613 -7.56 -9.93 38.30
C MET A 613 -6.60 -8.77 38.06
N GLY A 614 -6.25 -8.00 39.09
CA GLY A 614 -5.30 -6.89 38.98
C GLY A 614 -5.95 -5.58 38.54
N LYS A 615 -5.23 -4.48 38.79
CA LYS A 615 -5.68 -3.09 38.58
C LYS A 615 -6.23 -2.88 37.16
N PRO A 616 -7.23 -1.99 36.96
CA PRO A 616 -7.70 -1.64 35.62
C PRO A 616 -6.53 -1.14 34.76
N GLY A 617 -6.47 -1.58 33.49
CA GLY A 617 -5.46 -1.10 32.55
C GLY A 617 -5.62 0.40 32.27
N GLN A 618 -4.57 1.07 31.77
CA GLN A 618 -4.66 2.51 31.57
C GLN A 618 -5.78 2.93 30.61
N THR A 619 -6.25 4.16 30.82
CA THR A 619 -7.20 4.88 29.97
C THR A 619 -6.60 6.10 29.28
N GLU A 620 -5.31 6.40 29.48
CA GLU A 620 -4.65 7.57 28.89
C GLU A 620 -4.45 7.44 27.37
N ILE A 621 -4.24 6.21 26.89
CA ILE A 621 -4.09 5.91 25.47
C ILE A 621 -5.43 5.37 24.95
N THR A 622 -6.21 6.23 24.30
CA THR A 622 -7.51 5.87 23.73
C THR A 622 -7.49 5.89 22.21
N LEU A 623 -8.44 5.19 21.59
CA LEU A 623 -8.67 5.18 20.14
C LEU A 623 -9.76 6.16 19.67
N LYS A 624 -10.15 7.12 20.52
CA LYS A 624 -11.25 8.05 20.24
C LYS A 624 -11.02 8.85 18.94
N ASP A 625 -9.79 9.31 18.72
CA ASP A 625 -9.44 10.12 17.55
C ASP A 625 -9.04 9.28 16.32
N ASP A 626 -8.82 7.98 16.50
CA ASP A 626 -8.33 7.08 15.44
C ASP A 626 -9.46 6.28 14.76
N LEU A 627 -10.66 6.20 15.37
CA LEU A 627 -11.82 5.44 14.86
C LEU A 627 -13.10 6.28 14.82
N PRO A 628 -13.93 6.14 13.76
CA PRO A 628 -15.23 6.80 13.72
C PRO A 628 -16.17 6.21 14.78
N ALA A 629 -17.12 7.02 15.28
CA ALA A 629 -18.03 6.63 16.36
C ALA A 629 -18.78 5.32 16.09
N ARG A 630 -19.27 5.14 14.85
CA ARG A 630 -19.96 3.92 14.41
C ARG A 630 -19.11 2.66 14.59
N ASP A 631 -17.85 2.73 14.17
CA ASP A 631 -16.93 1.61 14.24
C ASP A 631 -16.60 1.22 15.69
N ARG A 632 -16.49 2.21 16.59
CA ARG A 632 -16.27 1.99 18.03
C ARG A 632 -17.49 1.28 18.64
N THR A 633 -18.69 1.78 18.33
CA THR A 633 -19.96 1.18 18.73
C THR A 633 -20.10 -0.26 18.21
N ASP A 634 -19.77 -0.52 16.95
CA ASP A 634 -19.90 -1.85 16.34
C ASP A 634 -18.92 -2.86 16.98
N LEU A 635 -17.68 -2.45 17.28
CA LEU A 635 -16.71 -3.30 17.99
C LEU A 635 -17.17 -3.62 19.41
N TYR A 636 -17.65 -2.61 20.15
CA TYR A 636 -18.18 -2.80 21.50
C TYR A 636 -19.41 -3.71 21.48
N LYS A 637 -20.34 -3.50 20.53
CA LYS A 637 -21.52 -4.35 20.33
C LYS A 637 -21.15 -5.79 20.00
N THR A 638 -20.15 -6.01 19.15
CA THR A 638 -19.67 -7.36 18.79
C THR A 638 -19.16 -8.10 20.02
N TYR A 639 -18.39 -7.44 20.88
CA TYR A 639 -17.92 -8.03 22.13
C TYR A 639 -19.05 -8.24 23.14
N LEU A 640 -19.99 -7.29 23.27
CA LEU A 640 -21.17 -7.44 24.14
C LEU A 640 -22.04 -8.64 23.73
N VAL A 641 -22.28 -8.83 22.43
CA VAL A 641 -23.00 -10.00 21.91
C VAL A 641 -22.25 -11.29 22.25
N TYR A 642 -20.92 -11.30 22.16
CA TYR A 642 -20.11 -12.43 22.60
C TYR A 642 -20.31 -12.73 24.10
N CYS A 643 -20.25 -11.72 24.98
CA CYS A 643 -20.51 -11.88 26.42
C CYS A 643 -21.91 -12.44 26.73
N LEU A 644 -22.91 -12.12 25.90
CA LEU A 644 -24.27 -12.63 26.05
C LEU A 644 -24.46 -14.07 25.55
N THR A 645 -23.76 -14.45 24.48
CA THR A 645 -23.94 -15.74 23.80
C THR A 645 -23.12 -16.87 24.44
N GLY A 646 -21.94 -16.54 25.00
CA GLY A 646 -21.04 -17.49 25.67
C GLY A 646 -20.32 -18.47 24.73
N ASP A 647 -19.34 -19.20 25.29
CA ASP A 647 -18.60 -20.23 24.55
C ASP A 647 -19.43 -21.51 24.42
N VAL A 648 -19.75 -21.88 23.17
CA VAL A 648 -20.35 -23.18 22.81
C VAL A 648 -19.22 -24.12 22.41
N THR A 649 -18.89 -25.09 23.26
CA THR A 649 -17.96 -26.17 22.88
C THR A 649 -18.75 -27.32 22.27
N ASN A 650 -18.49 -27.61 20.99
CA ASN A 650 -18.99 -28.82 20.32
C ASN A 650 -18.18 -30.02 20.78
N ILE A 651 -18.83 -30.97 21.44
CA ILE A 651 -18.25 -32.30 21.71
C ILE A 651 -18.46 -33.16 20.45
N PRO A 652 -17.54 -34.08 20.09
CA PRO A 652 -17.77 -35.03 19.00
C PRO A 652 -18.89 -36.01 19.38
N PHE A 653 -20.14 -35.60 19.17
CA PHE A 653 -21.38 -36.40 19.04
C PHE A 653 -22.62 -35.49 18.84
N GLY A 654 -22.45 -34.28 18.30
CA GLY A 654 -23.56 -33.37 18.00
C GLY A 654 -24.19 -32.65 19.19
N ALA A 655 -23.66 -32.81 20.42
CA ALA A 655 -24.11 -32.08 21.59
C ALA A 655 -23.34 -30.75 21.76
N GLN A 656 -24.07 -29.64 21.77
CA GLN A 656 -23.58 -28.30 22.09
C GLN A 656 -23.71 -28.05 23.59
N ILE A 657 -22.60 -27.80 24.29
CA ILE A 657 -22.63 -27.30 25.66
C ILE A 657 -22.23 -25.82 25.65
N THR A 658 -23.16 -24.95 26.04
CA THR A 658 -22.87 -23.56 26.40
C THR A 658 -22.24 -23.54 27.79
N LYS A 659 -20.98 -23.11 27.91
CA LYS A 659 -20.40 -22.81 29.23
C LYS A 659 -21.13 -21.61 29.83
N LYS A 660 -21.45 -21.68 31.13
CA LYS A 660 -22.18 -20.62 31.86
C LYS A 660 -21.42 -19.29 31.82
N LYS A 661 -22.21 -18.21 31.81
CA LYS A 661 -21.84 -16.79 31.88
C LYS A 661 -20.72 -16.56 32.91
N ASN A 662 -19.56 -16.10 32.45
CA ASN A 662 -18.49 -15.63 33.32
C ASN A 662 -18.64 -14.13 33.53
N ASP A 663 -18.87 -13.68 34.77
CA ASP A 663 -18.95 -12.24 35.09
C ASP A 663 -17.64 -11.49 34.79
N SER A 664 -16.52 -12.21 34.66
CA SER A 664 -15.22 -11.65 34.25
C SER A 664 -15.19 -11.12 32.81
N GLU A 665 -16.08 -11.57 31.92
CA GLU A 665 -16.14 -11.07 30.54
C GLU A 665 -16.74 -9.66 30.46
N PHE A 666 -17.62 -9.31 31.39
CA PHE A 666 -18.19 -7.96 31.49
C PHE A 666 -17.18 -6.94 32.03
N ILE A 667 -16.19 -7.36 32.82
CA ILE A 667 -15.07 -6.51 33.24
C ILE A 667 -14.19 -6.14 32.04
N PHE A 668 -13.91 -7.12 31.16
CA PHE A 668 -13.18 -6.85 29.92
C PHE A 668 -13.97 -5.93 28.98
N LEU A 669 -15.30 -6.04 28.96
CA LEU A 669 -16.15 -5.14 28.19
C LEU A 669 -16.02 -3.68 28.66
N ASN A 670 -15.96 -3.45 29.97
CA ASN A 670 -15.73 -2.10 30.51
C ASN A 670 -14.34 -1.57 30.13
N GLN A 671 -13.29 -2.40 30.25
CA GLN A 671 -11.94 -2.05 29.81
C GLN A 671 -11.86 -1.75 28.31
N LEU A 672 -12.62 -2.47 27.49
CA LEU A 672 -12.75 -2.22 26.06
C LEU A 672 -13.39 -0.85 25.78
N GLY A 673 -14.43 -0.49 26.53
CA GLY A 673 -15.04 0.84 26.47
C GLY A 673 -14.03 1.96 26.75
N GLY A 674 -13.17 1.76 27.76
CA GLY A 674 -12.06 2.67 28.09
C GLY A 674 -11.02 2.81 26.97
N ILE A 675 -10.57 1.70 26.38
CA ILE A 675 -9.59 1.70 25.26
C ILE A 675 -10.18 2.37 24.01
N LEU A 676 -11.46 2.11 23.70
CA LEU A 676 -12.16 2.74 22.59
C LEU A 676 -12.47 4.23 22.85
N GLY A 677 -12.32 4.70 24.09
CA GLY A 677 -12.66 6.06 24.50
C GLY A 677 -14.15 6.37 24.31
N MET A 678 -15.00 5.38 24.59
CA MET A 678 -16.45 5.55 24.56
C MET A 678 -16.92 6.27 25.82
N SER A 679 -17.87 7.19 25.67
CA SER A 679 -18.52 7.83 26.81
C SER A 679 -19.53 6.87 27.47
N VAL A 680 -19.85 7.12 28.75
CA VAL A 680 -20.85 6.35 29.49
C VAL A 680 -22.20 6.36 28.76
N LYS A 681 -22.60 7.50 28.19
CA LYS A 681 -23.84 7.64 27.40
C LYS A 681 -23.84 6.76 26.15
N GLU A 682 -22.73 6.76 25.40
CA GLU A 682 -22.59 5.89 24.21
C GLU A 682 -22.65 4.40 24.60
N ILE A 683 -22.06 4.01 25.73
CA ILE A 683 -22.14 2.62 26.23
C ILE A 683 -23.58 2.24 26.58
N VAL A 684 -24.29 3.07 27.35
CA VAL A 684 -25.69 2.87 27.71
C VAL A 684 -26.56 2.73 26.45
N ASP A 685 -26.35 3.59 25.46
CA ASP A 685 -27.06 3.54 24.18
C ASP A 685 -26.86 2.22 23.43
N VAL A 686 -25.66 1.64 23.47
CA VAL A 686 -25.39 0.34 22.84
C VAL A 686 -26.13 -0.78 23.55
N HIS A 687 -26.04 -0.84 24.89
CA HIS A 687 -26.75 -1.84 25.69
C HIS A 687 -28.27 -1.73 25.49
N ARG A 688 -28.81 -0.50 25.44
CA ARG A 688 -30.22 -0.23 25.11
C ARG A 688 -30.58 -0.70 23.70
N SER A 689 -29.80 -0.34 22.68
CA SER A 689 -30.10 -0.72 21.30
C SER A 689 -30.11 -2.23 21.08
N LEU A 690 -29.28 -2.97 21.82
CA LEU A 690 -29.24 -4.43 21.76
C LEU A 690 -30.46 -5.05 22.47
N ALA A 691 -30.85 -4.49 23.62
CA ALA A 691 -32.09 -4.84 24.32
C ALA A 691 -33.32 -4.61 23.42
N GLU A 692 -33.41 -3.46 22.76
CA GLU A 692 -34.50 -3.17 21.80
C GLU A 692 -34.53 -4.18 20.64
N GLN A 693 -33.37 -4.56 20.09
CA GLN A 693 -33.29 -5.54 19.00
C GLN A 693 -33.70 -6.95 19.45
N ALA A 694 -33.29 -7.37 20.64
CA ALA A 694 -33.69 -8.66 21.22
C ALA A 694 -35.21 -8.69 21.46
N PHE A 695 -35.74 -7.64 22.09
CA PHE A 695 -37.17 -7.47 22.33
C PHE A 695 -37.95 -7.45 21.01
N ARG A 696 -37.51 -6.70 20.00
CA ARG A 696 -38.16 -6.65 18.68
C ARG A 696 -38.26 -8.01 18.01
N LYS A 697 -37.17 -8.79 17.99
CA LYS A 697 -37.16 -10.13 17.37
C LYS A 697 -38.15 -11.08 18.06
N GLN A 698 -38.17 -11.08 19.38
CA GLN A 698 -39.09 -11.93 20.15
C GLN A 698 -40.54 -11.43 20.05
N ALA A 699 -40.76 -10.11 20.08
CA ALA A 699 -42.07 -9.49 19.90
C ALA A 699 -42.65 -9.74 18.49
N GLU A 700 -41.83 -9.74 17.43
CA GLU A 700 -42.27 -10.09 16.08
C GLU A 700 -42.78 -11.54 15.98
N VAL A 701 -42.21 -12.46 16.76
CA VAL A 701 -42.67 -13.86 16.85
C VAL A 701 -44.01 -13.94 17.59
N ILE A 702 -44.15 -13.22 18.71
CA ILE A 702 -45.38 -13.21 19.52
C ILE A 702 -46.54 -12.54 18.75
N LEU A 703 -46.25 -11.49 17.98
CA LEU A 703 -47.21 -10.69 17.20
C LEU A 703 -47.33 -11.14 15.73
N ALA A 704 -47.00 -12.40 15.41
CA ALA A 704 -47.03 -12.91 14.04
C ALA A 704 -48.41 -12.79 13.36
N ASP A 705 -49.50 -12.83 14.12
CA ASP A 705 -50.89 -12.68 13.68
C ASP A 705 -51.40 -11.22 13.70
N GLY A 706 -50.60 -10.27 14.16
CA GLY A 706 -50.93 -8.84 14.20
C GLY A 706 -51.97 -8.43 15.24
N GLN A 707 -52.44 -9.34 16.12
CA GLN A 707 -53.46 -9.03 17.11
C GLN A 707 -52.87 -8.84 18.51
N LEU A 708 -53.24 -7.74 19.17
CA LEU A 708 -52.93 -7.46 20.58
C LEU A 708 -54.01 -8.06 21.48
N THR A 709 -53.89 -9.36 21.80
CA THR A 709 -54.75 -9.97 22.82
C THR A 709 -54.19 -9.68 24.22
N LYS A 710 -55.07 -9.66 25.24
CA LYS A 710 -54.67 -9.41 26.64
C LYS A 710 -53.53 -10.35 27.11
N ALA A 711 -53.55 -11.61 26.68
CA ALA A 711 -52.51 -12.58 26.99
C ALA A 711 -51.16 -12.27 26.31
N LYS A 712 -51.16 -11.71 25.10
CA LYS A 712 -49.93 -11.32 24.40
C LYS A 712 -49.31 -10.05 24.99
N VAL A 713 -50.14 -9.12 25.46
CA VAL A 713 -49.68 -7.94 26.18
C VAL A 713 -48.98 -8.35 27.48
N GLU A 714 -49.52 -9.34 28.19
CA GLU A 714 -48.88 -9.90 29.40
C GLU A 714 -47.54 -10.59 29.08
N GLN A 715 -47.49 -11.42 28.03
CA GLN A 715 -46.23 -12.03 27.56
C GLN A 715 -45.19 -10.99 27.11
N LEU A 716 -45.62 -9.91 26.46
CA LEU A 716 -44.73 -8.81 26.07
C LEU A 716 -44.24 -8.00 27.29
N ASN A 717 -45.06 -7.84 28.33
CA ASN A 717 -44.66 -7.20 29.58
C ASN A 717 -43.66 -8.06 30.36
N ASP A 718 -43.83 -9.38 30.39
CA ASP A 718 -42.87 -10.30 31.00
C ASP A 718 -41.53 -10.30 30.24
N LEU A 719 -41.60 -10.30 28.89
CA LEU A 719 -40.43 -10.17 28.02
C LEU A 719 -39.69 -8.84 28.24
N GLN A 720 -40.43 -7.75 28.39
CA GLN A 720 -39.86 -6.42 28.68
C GLN A 720 -39.06 -6.44 29.99
N LYS A 721 -39.61 -7.07 31.04
CA LYS A 721 -38.95 -7.21 32.34
C LYS A 721 -37.71 -8.11 32.27
N GLU A 722 -37.75 -9.17 31.46
CA GLU A 722 -36.60 -10.07 31.27
C GLU A 722 -35.43 -9.38 30.55
N VAL A 723 -35.73 -8.55 29.55
CA VAL A 723 -34.73 -7.82 28.75
C VAL A 723 -34.26 -6.52 29.43
N GLY A 724 -35.04 -5.97 30.36
CA GLY A 724 -34.73 -4.74 31.11
C GLY A 724 -34.89 -3.45 30.28
N LEU A 725 -35.80 -3.45 29.31
CA LEU A 725 -36.04 -2.31 28.42
C LEU A 725 -37.05 -1.32 29.04
N PRO A 726 -36.82 0.00 28.98
CA PRO A 726 -37.79 0.97 29.46
C PRO A 726 -39.12 0.89 28.69
N GLU A 727 -40.22 1.20 29.38
CA GLU A 727 -41.58 0.98 28.87
C GLU A 727 -41.88 1.80 27.62
N GLU A 728 -41.39 3.02 27.53
CA GLU A 728 -41.58 3.89 26.36
C GLU A 728 -41.04 3.27 25.07
N TYR A 729 -39.85 2.65 25.14
CA TYR A 729 -39.20 2.02 24.00
C TYR A 729 -39.86 0.69 23.63
N ALA A 730 -40.24 -0.11 24.63
CA ALA A 730 -41.00 -1.34 24.41
C ALA A 730 -42.34 -1.06 23.72
N GLN A 731 -43.09 -0.07 24.20
CA GLN A 731 -44.35 0.36 23.59
C GLN A 731 -44.15 0.89 22.16
N LYS A 732 -43.07 1.65 21.90
CA LYS A 732 -42.73 2.13 20.55
C LYS A 732 -42.44 0.96 19.60
N VAL A 733 -41.70 -0.05 20.05
CA VAL A 733 -41.42 -1.27 19.26
C VAL A 733 -42.72 -2.03 18.99
N ILE A 734 -43.55 -2.27 20.01
CA ILE A 734 -44.85 -2.93 19.86
C ILE A 734 -45.72 -2.19 18.84
N LYS A 735 -45.89 -0.86 18.99
CA LYS A 735 -46.64 -0.02 18.04
C LYS A 735 -46.09 -0.15 16.61
N SER A 736 -44.78 -0.15 16.43
CA SER A 736 -44.17 -0.28 15.10
C SER A 736 -44.38 -1.66 14.46
N ILE A 737 -44.35 -2.74 15.26
CA ILE A 737 -44.59 -4.10 14.77
C ILE A 737 -46.07 -4.26 14.41
N THR A 738 -46.98 -3.77 15.26
CA THR A 738 -48.42 -3.86 15.01
C THR A 738 -48.83 -3.06 13.79
N THR A 739 -48.34 -1.82 13.62
CA THR A 739 -48.63 -1.03 12.40
C THR A 739 -48.09 -1.73 11.16
N THR A 740 -46.88 -2.30 11.21
CA THR A 740 -46.28 -3.02 10.07
C THR A 740 -47.07 -4.28 9.71
N LYS A 741 -47.52 -5.06 10.69
CA LYS A 741 -48.30 -6.29 10.47
C LYS A 741 -49.74 -6.00 10.06
N MET A 742 -50.37 -4.97 10.64
CA MET A 742 -51.70 -4.51 10.23
C MET A 742 -51.68 -3.99 8.79
N ALA A 743 -50.64 -3.25 8.39
CA ALA A 743 -50.47 -2.80 7.00
C ALA A 743 -50.37 -4.01 6.04
N ALA A 744 -49.54 -5.00 6.36
CA ALA A 744 -49.41 -6.22 5.55
C ALA A 744 -50.72 -7.02 5.46
N ALA A 745 -51.51 -7.09 6.55
CA ALA A 745 -52.81 -7.73 6.55
C ALA A 745 -53.84 -6.98 5.68
N ILE A 746 -53.83 -5.64 5.73
CA ILE A 746 -54.68 -4.79 4.88
C ILE A 746 -54.30 -4.98 3.41
N GLU A 747 -53.01 -4.93 3.06
CA GLU A 747 -52.55 -5.15 1.67
C GLU A 747 -52.97 -6.53 1.12
N THR A 748 -52.89 -7.56 1.96
CA THR A 748 -53.34 -8.92 1.59
C THR A 748 -54.86 -8.97 1.38
N ALA A 749 -55.63 -8.30 2.24
CA ALA A 749 -57.08 -8.27 2.12
C ALA A 749 -57.57 -7.43 0.92
N VAL A 750 -56.82 -6.39 0.53
CA VAL A 750 -57.07 -5.60 -0.68
C VAL A 750 -56.82 -6.43 -1.94
N THR A 751 -55.68 -7.13 -2.02
CA THR A 751 -55.34 -7.96 -3.20
C THR A 751 -56.31 -9.13 -3.38
N GLN A 752 -56.80 -9.71 -2.28
CA GLN A 752 -57.85 -10.74 -2.30
C GLN A 752 -59.26 -10.18 -2.60
N GLY A 753 -59.42 -8.86 -2.68
CA GLY A 753 -60.70 -8.22 -2.97
C GLY A 753 -61.73 -8.33 -1.84
N ARG A 754 -61.30 -8.64 -0.61
CA ARG A 754 -62.17 -8.82 0.56
C ARG A 754 -62.46 -7.51 1.29
N LEU A 755 -61.74 -6.44 0.95
CA LEU A 755 -61.98 -5.09 1.45
C LEU A 755 -62.76 -4.25 0.44
N ASN A 756 -63.93 -3.78 0.84
CA ASN A 756 -64.75 -2.83 0.09
C ASN A 756 -64.63 -1.42 0.70
N ILE A 757 -64.99 -0.38 -0.05
CA ILE A 757 -64.90 1.03 0.39
C ILE A 757 -65.62 1.28 1.72
N LYS A 758 -66.71 0.55 1.99
CA LYS A 758 -67.46 0.60 3.25
C LYS A 758 -66.62 0.12 4.44
N GLN A 759 -65.88 -0.98 4.27
CA GLN A 759 -64.97 -1.50 5.30
C GLN A 759 -63.74 -0.61 5.48
N ILE A 760 -63.31 0.09 4.42
CA ILE A 760 -62.23 1.08 4.50
C ILE A 760 -62.69 2.31 5.32
N ARG A 761 -63.95 2.76 5.16
CA ARG A 761 -64.54 3.79 6.02
C ARG A 761 -64.62 3.33 7.47
N GLU A 762 -65.06 2.11 7.73
CA GLU A 762 -65.07 1.52 9.08
C GLU A 762 -63.67 1.47 9.72
N LEU A 763 -62.63 1.15 8.94
CA LEU A 763 -61.24 1.16 9.43
C LEU A 763 -60.72 2.58 9.71
N LYS A 764 -61.13 3.57 8.91
CA LYS A 764 -60.80 4.99 9.12
C LYS A 764 -61.52 5.56 10.35
N GLU A 765 -62.79 5.21 10.54
CA GLU A 765 -63.58 5.56 11.73
C GLU A 765 -63.03 4.92 13.00
N ALA A 766 -62.47 3.71 12.90
CA ALA A 766 -61.73 3.05 13.98
C ALA A 766 -60.35 3.68 14.28
N GLY A 767 -59.97 4.77 13.60
CA GLY A 767 -58.74 5.52 13.85
C GLY A 767 -57.48 4.93 13.21
N VAL A 768 -57.61 4.05 12.20
CA VAL A 768 -56.47 3.50 11.46
C VAL A 768 -56.02 4.52 10.40
N ASP A 769 -54.75 4.95 10.48
CA ASP A 769 -54.15 5.85 9.50
C ASP A 769 -53.79 5.12 8.19
N LEU A 770 -54.76 5.06 7.29
CA LEU A 770 -54.65 4.38 6.00
C LEU A 770 -53.63 5.02 5.05
N ASP A 771 -53.27 6.30 5.26
CA ASP A 771 -52.39 7.04 4.34
C ASP A 771 -50.95 6.55 4.39
N ASN A 772 -50.48 6.20 5.59
CA ASN A 772 -49.14 5.66 5.81
C ASN A 772 -49.09 4.13 5.66
N MET A 773 -50.23 3.44 5.79
CA MET A 773 -50.31 1.97 5.80
C MET A 773 -50.60 1.35 4.43
N VAL A 774 -51.18 2.09 3.48
CA VAL A 774 -51.52 1.58 2.14
C VAL A 774 -50.80 2.40 1.07
N SER A 775 -49.99 1.71 0.26
CA SER A 775 -49.27 2.35 -0.84
C SER A 775 -50.21 3.05 -1.84
N LYS A 776 -49.74 4.15 -2.42
CA LYS A 776 -50.51 4.96 -3.39
C LYS A 776 -51.08 4.14 -4.55
N ASN A 777 -50.28 3.21 -5.09
CA ASN A 777 -50.69 2.35 -6.19
C ASN A 777 -51.84 1.41 -5.80
N MET A 778 -51.85 0.92 -4.57
CA MET A 778 -52.89 0.03 -4.08
C MET A 778 -54.20 0.79 -3.82
N ARG A 779 -54.12 2.04 -3.35
CA ARG A 779 -55.28 2.95 -3.24
C ARG A 779 -55.91 3.24 -4.60
N GLU A 780 -55.10 3.46 -5.63
CA GLU A 780 -55.58 3.63 -7.01
C GLU A 780 -56.24 2.35 -7.56
N LEU A 781 -55.73 1.17 -7.21
CA LEU A 781 -56.33 -0.11 -7.61
C LEU A 781 -57.68 -0.36 -6.93
N LEU A 782 -57.79 -0.04 -5.64
CA LEU A 782 -59.05 -0.05 -4.90
C LEU A 782 -60.08 0.87 -5.56
N PHE A 783 -59.67 2.11 -5.85
CA PHE A 783 -60.54 3.08 -6.53
C PHE A 783 -61.05 2.55 -7.88
N LYS A 784 -60.15 2.01 -8.72
CA LYS A 784 -60.52 1.40 -10.01
C LYS A 784 -61.53 0.27 -9.86
N LYS A 785 -61.33 -0.60 -8.86
CA LYS A 785 -62.22 -1.73 -8.61
C LYS A 785 -63.60 -1.27 -8.13
N THR A 786 -63.65 -0.36 -7.15
CA THR A 786 -64.90 0.18 -6.61
C THR A 786 -65.71 0.90 -7.69
N VAL A 787 -65.06 1.74 -8.51
CA VAL A 787 -65.71 2.41 -9.65
C VAL A 787 -66.19 1.40 -10.70
N GLY A 788 -65.40 0.35 -10.97
CA GLY A 788 -65.80 -0.73 -11.86
C GLY A 788 -67.03 -1.51 -11.38
N ASP A 789 -67.15 -1.73 -10.07
CA ASP A 789 -68.31 -2.38 -9.44
C ASP A 789 -69.56 -1.48 -9.53
N ILE A 790 -69.42 -0.15 -9.37
CA ILE A 790 -70.52 0.82 -9.54
C ILE A 790 -71.07 0.78 -10.97
N PHE A 791 -70.20 0.76 -11.97
CA PHE A 791 -70.59 0.65 -13.39
C PHE A 791 -71.20 -0.71 -13.77
N SER A 792 -71.10 -1.73 -12.92
CA SER A 792 -71.60 -3.10 -13.18
C SER A 792 -72.79 -3.47 -12.28
N SER A 793 -73.44 -2.48 -11.66
CA SER A 793 -74.48 -2.69 -10.63
C SER A 793 -75.88 -2.95 -11.19
N GLY A 794 -76.11 -2.75 -12.50
CA GLY A 794 -77.38 -2.97 -13.21
C GLY A 794 -78.44 -1.91 -12.99
N THR A 795 -78.16 -0.89 -12.18
CA THR A 795 -79.14 0.11 -11.71
C THR A 795 -79.25 1.35 -12.62
N GLY A 796 -78.19 1.67 -13.37
CA GLY A 796 -78.15 2.82 -14.27
C GLY A 796 -78.14 4.17 -13.55
N GLU A 797 -77.77 4.18 -12.27
CA GLU A 797 -77.58 5.36 -11.45
C GLU A 797 -76.09 5.55 -11.19
N PHE A 798 -75.58 6.74 -11.54
CA PHE A 798 -74.21 7.15 -11.32
C PHE A 798 -74.27 8.42 -10.46
N ASP A 799 -73.83 8.32 -9.21
CA ASP A 799 -73.75 9.44 -8.29
C ASP A 799 -72.40 10.16 -8.47
N GLU A 800 -72.45 11.36 -9.06
CA GLU A 800 -71.27 12.17 -9.33
C GLU A 800 -70.57 12.63 -8.04
N GLU A 801 -71.31 12.92 -6.97
CA GLU A 801 -70.75 13.39 -5.70
C GLU A 801 -70.05 12.23 -4.98
N GLU A 802 -70.65 11.04 -4.98
CA GLU A 802 -70.02 9.88 -4.35
C GLU A 802 -68.72 9.48 -5.07
N VAL A 803 -68.72 9.44 -6.41
CA VAL A 803 -67.59 8.94 -7.21
C VAL A 803 -66.45 9.97 -7.36
N TYR A 804 -66.77 11.26 -7.51
CA TYR A 804 -65.75 12.29 -7.73
C TYR A 804 -65.27 13.00 -6.46
N GLU A 805 -66.08 13.04 -5.40
CA GLU A 805 -65.75 13.77 -4.18
C GLU A 805 -65.55 12.85 -2.98
N ASN A 806 -66.48 11.94 -2.67
CA ASN A 806 -66.42 11.15 -1.44
C ASN A 806 -65.36 10.03 -1.50
N ILE A 807 -65.41 9.17 -2.53
CA ILE A 807 -64.46 8.04 -2.64
C ILE A 807 -62.99 8.52 -2.81
N PRO A 808 -62.69 9.56 -3.62
CA PRO A 808 -61.32 10.09 -3.71
C PRO A 808 -60.84 10.73 -2.40
N SER A 809 -61.74 11.35 -1.62
CA SER A 809 -61.41 11.91 -0.30
C SER A 809 -61.21 10.83 0.77
N ASP A 810 -61.94 9.72 0.68
CA ASP A 810 -61.78 8.56 1.57
C ASP A 810 -60.42 7.90 1.39
N LEU A 811 -59.99 7.75 0.13
CA LEU A 811 -58.72 7.11 -0.26
C LEU A 811 -57.55 8.10 -0.41
N ASN A 812 -57.79 9.41 -0.25
CA ASN A 812 -56.80 10.48 -0.42
C ASN A 812 -56.07 10.40 -1.79
N ILE A 813 -56.86 10.27 -2.86
CA ILE A 813 -56.40 10.26 -4.25
C ILE A 813 -56.70 11.64 -4.86
N SER A 814 -55.79 12.16 -5.69
CA SER A 814 -55.99 13.43 -6.38
C SER A 814 -57.25 13.39 -7.26
N LYS A 815 -58.14 14.37 -7.09
CA LYS A 815 -59.43 14.50 -7.80
C LYS A 815 -59.30 14.50 -9.33
N GLU A 816 -58.18 14.98 -9.85
CA GLU A 816 -57.92 15.01 -11.30
C GLU A 816 -57.65 13.61 -11.85
N LYS A 817 -56.79 12.83 -11.17
CA LYS A 817 -56.48 11.46 -11.58
C LYS A 817 -57.67 10.51 -11.38
N SER A 818 -58.48 10.72 -10.35
CA SER A 818 -59.71 9.93 -10.16
C SER A 818 -60.68 10.17 -11.31
N ARG A 819 -60.84 11.43 -11.76
CA ARG A 819 -61.63 11.76 -12.97
C ARG A 819 -61.08 11.06 -14.21
N ASP A 820 -59.78 11.15 -14.48
CA ASP A 820 -59.19 10.48 -15.67
C ASP A 820 -59.37 8.96 -15.65
N VAL A 821 -59.20 8.34 -14.47
CA VAL A 821 -59.41 6.90 -14.29
C VAL A 821 -60.88 6.51 -14.50
N VAL A 822 -61.83 7.29 -13.98
CA VAL A 822 -63.27 7.09 -14.21
C VAL A 822 -63.59 7.21 -15.70
N ARG A 823 -63.03 8.21 -16.40
CA ARG A 823 -63.24 8.39 -17.86
C ARG A 823 -62.72 7.20 -18.66
N GLN A 824 -61.52 6.72 -18.37
CA GLN A 824 -60.93 5.56 -19.05
C GLN A 824 -61.73 4.28 -18.80
N LEU A 825 -62.20 4.07 -17.56
CA LEU A 825 -63.04 2.94 -17.21
C LEU A 825 -64.41 3.01 -17.88
N ALA A 826 -65.06 4.18 -17.85
CA ALA A 826 -66.34 4.41 -18.51
C ALA A 826 -66.25 4.17 -20.03
N GLN A 827 -65.22 4.69 -20.71
CA GLN A 827 -65.02 4.48 -22.14
C GLN A 827 -64.84 3.01 -22.51
N THR A 828 -64.07 2.27 -21.71
CA THR A 828 -63.82 0.83 -21.94
C THR A 828 -65.07 0.01 -21.64
N ARG A 829 -65.85 0.40 -20.62
CA ARG A 829 -67.04 -0.34 -20.19
C ARG A 829 -68.25 -0.08 -21.08
N LEU A 830 -68.41 1.13 -21.60
CA LEU A 830 -69.55 1.54 -22.44
C LEU A 830 -69.67 0.70 -23.73
N SER A 831 -68.55 0.41 -24.39
CA SER A 831 -68.53 -0.52 -25.54
C SER A 831 -68.79 -1.97 -25.12
N ASN A 832 -68.18 -2.41 -24.01
CA ASN A 832 -68.36 -3.75 -23.48
C ASN A 832 -69.81 -4.04 -23.03
N SER A 833 -70.49 -3.06 -22.42
CA SER A 833 -71.89 -3.18 -22.01
C SER A 833 -72.83 -3.26 -23.20
N LEU A 834 -72.52 -2.61 -24.33
CA LEU A 834 -73.29 -2.78 -25.56
C LEU A 834 -73.08 -4.18 -26.15
N ILE A 835 -71.83 -4.65 -26.22
CA ILE A 835 -71.50 -6.01 -26.68
C ILE A 835 -72.21 -7.05 -25.79
N GLN A 836 -72.21 -6.85 -24.48
CA GLN A 836 -72.89 -7.72 -23.53
C GLN A 836 -74.41 -7.66 -23.69
N ALA A 837 -75.00 -6.49 -23.93
CA ALA A 837 -76.43 -6.35 -24.20
C ALA A 837 -76.83 -7.11 -25.48
N VAL A 838 -76.06 -6.99 -26.57
CA VAL A 838 -76.33 -7.72 -27.82
C VAL A 838 -76.12 -9.23 -27.64
N ALA A 839 -75.08 -9.65 -26.92
CA ALA A 839 -74.87 -11.07 -26.62
C ALA A 839 -76.04 -11.66 -25.81
N LEU A 840 -76.54 -10.93 -24.82
CA LEU A 840 -77.69 -11.32 -24.00
C LEU A 840 -79.01 -11.29 -24.79
N LEU A 841 -79.13 -10.39 -25.77
CA LEU A 841 -80.25 -10.36 -26.72
C LEU A 841 -80.30 -11.65 -27.54
N ARG A 842 -79.16 -12.08 -28.09
CA ARG A 842 -79.04 -13.34 -28.85
C ARG A 842 -79.36 -14.56 -27.99
N GLN A 843 -79.07 -14.48 -26.68
CA GLN A 843 -79.42 -15.51 -25.68
C GLN A 843 -80.87 -15.41 -25.17
N ARG A 844 -81.68 -14.45 -25.66
CA ARG A 844 -83.07 -14.16 -25.24
C ARG A 844 -83.22 -13.83 -23.73
N ASN A 845 -82.16 -13.37 -23.07
CA ASN A 845 -82.20 -12.97 -21.67
C ASN A 845 -82.61 -11.50 -21.52
N HIS A 846 -83.92 -11.24 -21.54
CA HIS A 846 -84.47 -9.87 -21.48
C HIS A 846 -84.08 -9.09 -20.21
N ARG A 847 -83.99 -9.75 -19.05
CA ARG A 847 -83.60 -9.08 -17.78
C ARG A 847 -82.13 -8.67 -17.80
N GLY A 848 -81.26 -9.54 -18.31
CA GLY A 848 -79.84 -9.25 -18.46
C GLY A 848 -79.59 -8.11 -19.46
N VAL A 849 -80.37 -8.06 -20.55
CA VAL A 849 -80.33 -6.96 -21.53
C VAL A 849 -80.64 -5.62 -20.84
N VAL A 850 -81.71 -5.54 -20.05
CA VAL A 850 -82.07 -4.30 -19.34
C VAL A 850 -80.98 -3.88 -18.33
N SER A 851 -80.39 -4.83 -17.59
CA SER A 851 -79.26 -4.55 -16.70
C SER A 851 -78.06 -3.98 -17.45
N SER A 852 -77.67 -4.61 -18.55
CA SER A 852 -76.52 -4.20 -19.37
C SER A 852 -76.75 -2.85 -20.07
N LEU A 853 -77.99 -2.55 -20.46
CA LEU A 853 -78.38 -1.24 -21.00
C LEU A 853 -78.41 -0.16 -19.92
N ASN A 854 -78.81 -0.49 -18.69
CA ASN A 854 -78.69 0.40 -17.54
C ASN A 854 -77.22 0.68 -17.18
N ASP A 855 -76.35 -0.34 -17.20
CA ASP A 855 -74.91 -0.19 -17.00
C ASP A 855 -74.29 0.73 -18.06
N MET A 856 -74.74 0.60 -19.32
CA MET A 856 -74.36 1.49 -20.40
C MET A 856 -74.80 2.95 -20.16
N LEU A 857 -76.01 3.16 -19.64
CA LEU A 857 -76.51 4.48 -19.26
C LEU A 857 -75.74 5.08 -18.07
N ALA A 858 -75.29 4.27 -17.11
CA ALA A 858 -74.42 4.73 -16.03
C ALA A 858 -73.04 5.18 -16.58
N CYS A 859 -72.49 4.45 -17.55
CA CYS A 859 -71.23 4.83 -18.20
C CYS A 859 -71.36 6.13 -19.02
N ASP A 860 -72.49 6.33 -19.73
CA ASP A 860 -72.75 7.54 -20.50
C ASP A 860 -73.03 8.77 -19.61
N LYS A 861 -73.64 8.59 -18.43
CA LYS A 861 -73.76 9.67 -17.45
C LYS A 861 -72.39 10.14 -16.95
N ALA A 862 -71.47 9.20 -16.70
CA ALA A 862 -70.11 9.55 -16.28
C ALA A 862 -69.29 10.23 -17.40
N MET A 863 -69.57 9.91 -18.67
CA MET A 863 -68.93 10.48 -19.86
C MET A 863 -69.91 10.53 -21.04
N PRO A 864 -70.47 11.71 -21.38
CA PRO A 864 -71.39 11.84 -22.52
C PRO A 864 -70.68 11.45 -23.83
N SER A 865 -71.06 10.32 -24.43
CA SER A 865 -70.37 9.79 -25.62
C SER A 865 -71.09 10.13 -26.93
N GLN A 866 -70.33 10.04 -28.03
CA GLN A 866 -70.88 9.98 -29.39
C GLN A 866 -71.73 8.70 -29.58
N PRO A 867 -72.69 8.68 -30.53
CA PRO A 867 -73.50 7.51 -30.82
C PRO A 867 -72.63 6.28 -31.15
N LEU A 868 -73.00 5.13 -30.60
CA LEU A 868 -72.28 3.87 -30.81
C LEU A 868 -72.67 3.28 -32.17
N SER A 869 -71.67 2.93 -32.99
CA SER A 869 -71.89 2.23 -34.25
C SER A 869 -71.95 0.72 -34.04
N TRP A 870 -73.05 0.08 -34.42
CA TRP A 870 -73.19 -1.38 -34.49
C TRP A 870 -73.55 -1.81 -35.91
N GLU A 871 -73.05 -2.98 -36.33
CA GLU A 871 -73.18 -3.45 -37.72
C GLU A 871 -74.62 -3.77 -38.14
N LEU A 872 -75.47 -4.18 -37.19
CA LEU A 872 -76.87 -4.55 -37.42
C LEU A 872 -77.84 -3.58 -36.74
N SER A 873 -78.47 -2.71 -37.53
CA SER A 873 -79.47 -1.74 -37.03
C SER A 873 -80.73 -2.40 -36.44
N GLU A 874 -81.03 -3.64 -36.84
CA GLU A 874 -82.18 -4.40 -36.33
C GLU A 874 -81.98 -4.85 -34.88
N GLU A 875 -80.78 -5.32 -34.53
CA GLU A 875 -80.45 -5.71 -33.14
C GLU A 875 -80.55 -4.51 -32.18
N LEU A 876 -80.23 -3.30 -32.65
CA LEU A 876 -80.37 -2.07 -31.87
C LEU A 876 -81.84 -1.68 -31.64
N ALA A 877 -82.69 -1.87 -32.64
CA ALA A 877 -84.13 -1.64 -32.52
C ALA A 877 -84.80 -2.66 -31.56
N ASP A 878 -84.33 -3.91 -31.57
CA ASP A 878 -84.76 -4.96 -30.65
C ASP A 878 -84.33 -4.67 -29.19
N LEU A 879 -83.11 -4.18 -28.99
CA LEU A 879 -82.66 -3.71 -27.66
C LEU A 879 -83.54 -2.57 -27.16
N TYR A 880 -83.86 -1.60 -28.01
CA TYR A 880 -84.69 -0.46 -27.66
C TYR A 880 -86.13 -0.85 -27.33
N THR A 881 -86.72 -1.81 -28.05
CA THR A 881 -88.06 -2.32 -27.74
C THR A 881 -88.10 -3.12 -26.44
N ILE A 882 -87.09 -3.93 -26.14
CA ILE A 882 -86.98 -4.64 -24.86
C ILE A 882 -86.84 -3.65 -23.71
N PHE A 883 -86.07 -2.58 -23.90
CA PHE A 883 -85.92 -1.54 -22.89
C PHE A 883 -87.22 -0.74 -22.70
N ILE A 884 -87.95 -0.41 -23.76
CA ILE A 884 -89.28 0.25 -23.66
C ILE A 884 -90.27 -0.61 -22.85
N LYS A 885 -90.27 -1.93 -23.05
CA LYS A 885 -91.12 -2.86 -22.31
C LYS A 885 -90.83 -2.88 -20.80
N SER A 886 -89.64 -2.46 -20.37
CA SER A 886 -89.22 -2.44 -18.96
C SER A 886 -89.65 -1.19 -18.16
N ASN A 887 -90.44 -0.27 -18.75
CA ASN A 887 -90.91 0.99 -18.14
C ASN A 887 -89.82 1.91 -17.55
N PRO A 888 -88.77 2.26 -18.31
CA PRO A 888 -87.75 3.22 -17.89
C PRO A 888 -88.26 4.66 -17.81
N THR A 889 -87.57 5.52 -17.05
CA THR A 889 -87.82 6.96 -17.00
C THR A 889 -87.64 7.62 -18.38
N PRO A 890 -88.43 8.66 -18.71
CA PRO A 890 -88.42 9.27 -20.04
C PRO A 890 -87.03 9.81 -20.43
N GLU A 891 -86.27 10.31 -19.46
CA GLU A 891 -84.89 10.78 -19.66
C GLU A 891 -83.93 9.66 -20.07
N LYS A 892 -84.04 8.48 -19.46
CA LYS A 892 -83.23 7.30 -19.82
C LYS A 892 -83.58 6.80 -21.23
N LEU A 893 -84.84 6.89 -21.64
CA LEU A 893 -85.29 6.52 -22.98
C LEU A 893 -84.73 7.44 -24.07
N THR A 894 -84.87 8.75 -23.90
CA THR A 894 -84.35 9.73 -24.87
C THR A 894 -82.83 9.63 -24.99
N ARG A 895 -82.14 9.40 -23.87
CA ARG A 895 -80.69 9.25 -23.88
C ARG A 895 -80.23 7.94 -24.53
N LEU A 896 -80.92 6.82 -24.25
CA LEU A 896 -80.65 5.55 -24.90
C LEU A 896 -80.89 5.62 -26.42
N GLN A 897 -81.97 6.31 -26.84
CA GLN A 897 -82.27 6.54 -28.25
C GLN A 897 -81.13 7.27 -28.97
N HIS A 898 -80.58 8.30 -28.33
CA HIS A 898 -79.42 9.04 -28.85
C HIS A 898 -78.16 8.16 -28.91
N LEU A 899 -77.92 7.32 -27.90
CA LEU A 899 -76.75 6.43 -27.85
C LEU A 899 -76.78 5.31 -28.89
N LEU A 900 -77.96 4.74 -29.15
CA LEU A 900 -78.16 3.68 -30.15
C LEU A 900 -78.36 4.22 -31.57
N ASN A 901 -78.33 5.56 -31.75
CA ASN A 901 -78.50 6.24 -33.04
C ASN A 901 -79.78 5.87 -33.80
N ILE A 902 -80.90 5.76 -33.10
CA ILE A 902 -82.19 5.39 -33.71
C ILE A 902 -82.89 6.66 -34.20
N HIS A 903 -83.21 6.71 -35.49
CA HIS A 903 -83.95 7.82 -36.11
C HIS A 903 -85.29 8.09 -35.40
N ASP A 904 -85.64 9.37 -35.22
CA ASP A 904 -86.85 9.81 -34.51
C ASP A 904 -88.14 9.19 -35.07
N SER A 905 -88.21 8.96 -36.38
CA SER A 905 -89.36 8.30 -37.03
C SER A 905 -89.50 6.83 -36.60
N THR A 906 -88.39 6.12 -36.45
CA THR A 906 -88.37 4.69 -36.07
C THR A 906 -88.63 4.54 -34.57
N ALA A 907 -88.07 5.43 -33.75
CA ALA A 907 -88.35 5.46 -32.31
C ALA A 907 -89.82 5.80 -32.01
N ALA A 908 -90.42 6.75 -32.74
CA ALA A 908 -91.84 7.09 -32.61
C ALA A 908 -92.74 5.92 -33.01
N ALA A 909 -92.44 5.20 -34.09
CA ALA A 909 -93.19 4.01 -34.51
C ALA A 909 -93.13 2.88 -33.46
N LEU A 910 -91.96 2.65 -32.84
CA LEU A 910 -91.78 1.64 -31.78
C LEU A 910 -92.48 2.05 -30.46
N GLN A 911 -92.56 3.35 -30.15
CA GLN A 911 -93.34 3.88 -29.02
C GLN A 911 -94.86 3.84 -29.28
N GLU A 912 -95.31 4.07 -30.51
CA GLU A 912 -96.72 3.94 -30.88
C GLU A 912 -97.18 2.47 -30.82
N MET A 913 -96.29 1.54 -31.19
CA MET A 913 -96.49 0.10 -31.03
C MET A 913 -96.64 -0.30 -29.55
N ARG A 914 -95.90 0.35 -28.64
CA ARG A 914 -96.10 0.23 -27.18
C ARG A 914 -97.47 0.77 -26.74
N GLY A 915 -97.90 1.92 -27.27
CA GLY A 915 -99.21 2.51 -26.98
C GLY A 915 -100.38 1.61 -27.39
N ARG A 916 -100.21 0.82 -28.46
CA ARG A 916 -101.19 -0.21 -28.86
C ARG A 916 -101.14 -1.46 -27.96
N LEU A 917 -99.95 -1.88 -27.50
CA LEU A 917 -99.77 -3.07 -26.68
C LEU A 917 -100.18 -2.89 -25.20
N ILE A 918 -100.06 -1.70 -24.63
CA ILE A 918 -100.53 -1.42 -23.25
C ILE A 918 -102.06 -1.55 -23.16
N ASN A 919 -102.77 -1.16 -24.23
CA ASN A 919 -104.22 -1.30 -24.30
C ASN A 919 -104.70 -2.75 -24.49
N THR A 920 -103.81 -3.68 -24.85
CA THR A 920 -104.10 -5.12 -24.97
C THR A 920 -103.57 -5.96 -23.80
N ALA A 921 -102.79 -5.39 -22.88
CA ALA A 921 -102.17 -6.14 -21.77
C ALA A 921 -102.96 -6.11 -20.45
N VAL A 922 -104.21 -5.63 -20.44
CA VAL A 922 -105.11 -5.71 -19.26
C VAL A 922 -105.82 -7.07 -19.18
N GLU A 923 -105.75 -7.90 -20.22
CA GLU A 923 -106.29 -9.26 -20.19
C GLU A 923 -105.24 -10.24 -20.71
N GLU A 924 -104.37 -10.76 -19.82
CA GLU A 924 -103.81 -12.11 -19.97
C GLU A 924 -103.26 -12.59 -18.60
N GLU A 925 -104.15 -13.33 -17.94
CA GLU A 925 -103.98 -14.48 -17.03
C GLU A 925 -102.64 -14.72 -16.32
N GLU A 926 -102.72 -14.75 -14.98
CA GLU A 926 -101.79 -15.44 -14.09
C GLU A 926 -101.56 -16.89 -14.55
N PHE A 927 -100.38 -17.16 -15.13
CA PHE A 927 -99.81 -18.50 -15.07
C PHE A 927 -98.89 -18.61 -13.86
N VAL A 928 -99.37 -19.30 -12.84
CA VAL A 928 -98.59 -19.81 -11.72
C VAL A 928 -97.64 -20.89 -12.24
N PHE A 929 -96.34 -20.70 -12.02
CA PHE A 929 -95.36 -21.77 -11.85
C PHE A 929 -94.48 -21.47 -10.64
#